data_AF-A0A0S7X233-F1
#
_entry.id   AF-A0A0S7X233-F1
#
_cell.length_a   1.000
_cell.length_b   1.000
_cell.length_c   1.000
_cell.angle_alpha   90.00
_cell.angle_beta   90.00
_cell.angle_gamma   90.00
#
_symmetry.space_group_name_H-M   'P 1'
#
loop_
_entity.id
_entity.type
_entity.pdbx_description
1 polymer ?
#
loop_
_entity_poly.entity_id
_entity_poly.type
_entity_poly.pdbx_seq_one_letter_code
_entity_poly.pdbx_strand_id
1 'polypeptide(L)'
;YGLVNTIEGFMEPMGLIKKTPSGYLLVIDPRKSKIVHHLLSLIPEDKILLDELYWHLRKGEYGLSRTQFDLLILSSLFSGQLTPFSKGRKKGLEQVNAYNFTAIDQVGKGEVLPSSLQESLLTLPFFPPRIKKGEFSYALQEEAWNYLKAQREVWREEIEDLRCHLEKFSDYRALSHLDQKGILKDLEKVSHLLEEIKVSFPSKEGLKRFLEAYSQDVAWEENLERIKKVREFFEHNLERYLFIHEYLHDPGLNIPEGKPFQTLRGRREEIEHLLRDGEGIYQEGYMERVKEKFERFHQDYILLYQKEHQKLFQSDRIGSLRQVRDSKRYRLLKQLSSLSFISVKNDRIKIDRLVSSILVKSCSDFYVSALHQRPTCKCGFKLGDILEVPSKEQIESLINQGIIEYIEVLNSPQIHEKVLPFVTGLEDVGRKKDAERVRSLINFTLADGGLERAVDALFNLLNSSLIDTMNEAMSGKAVVVERNLDELYENLIERNFIRKRLEEIFIEWLEGKERIDQETYIKVTAGKRGYGAFGEEGGKLKGVIEQRFPELSILTQNMDEKDFNSLIWITRWLNQHAIAFERIDTLFTFSTTSLKDEWERVVQSLVEMGEYLVGNEEDLAAGLIQQVESEIGSSEKKDIFLNLLVETYKEKDYLLIFKNEKTLSFPLKWVLEKLWRMIATKPKIAKLKDVTLLIEEEKRMASFPSFLKKRDMLLCLKDYLELSNSLEYLKKFDDERLKAYHEWEKLYLKHLAKLPYLYAASYERMKYFQCLDEILMREKKKVLSEVTTRLEKKFTTFYQTSHPVWLGGEVKRPFFMRDVIRVLSEKYMKTFKDHPLSFILLDGMRWDLWCYLKEHFIPSLKGNYRLLEEIPLWAHLPSITAIQMEDLLKGIYSPGGEELSPKVAEEKASYGEKEGECFTLENGSKMGINRFIDGKIHTSKDTLFTIFQEINQYLKSSLEPTMEALPKRSLIFLFSDHGFKENPKFTLSDKYKESRYTHGGSSFWEIIVPLAVLLKL
;
A
#
# COMPACT_ATOMS: atom_id res chain seq x y z
N TYR A 1 48.28 32.07 -0.32
CA TYR A 1 49.67 32.50 -0.49
C TYR A 1 50.71 31.63 0.23
N GLY A 2 50.43 31.02 1.41
CA GLY A 2 51.44 30.21 2.13
C GLY A 2 51.79 28.83 1.53
N LEU A 3 50.84 28.14 0.89
CA LEU A 3 51.06 26.78 0.36
C LEU A 3 51.95 26.77 -0.91
N VAL A 4 51.79 27.76 -1.78
CA VAL A 4 52.55 27.90 -3.04
C VAL A 4 54.03 28.08 -2.77
N ASN A 5 54.39 28.98 -1.85
CA ASN A 5 55.78 29.20 -1.44
C ASN A 5 56.41 27.95 -0.79
N THR A 6 55.60 27.08 -0.18
CA THR A 6 56.08 25.83 0.40
C THR A 6 56.31 24.77 -0.69
N ILE A 7 55.42 24.69 -1.68
CA ILE A 7 55.56 23.78 -2.84
C ILE A 7 56.76 24.17 -3.70
N GLU A 8 56.87 25.45 -4.06
CA GLU A 8 58.03 26.00 -4.80
C GLU A 8 59.32 25.99 -3.96
N GLY A 9 59.22 26.15 -2.63
CA GLY A 9 60.39 26.14 -1.74
C GLY A 9 60.98 24.75 -1.46
N PHE A 10 60.17 23.70 -1.50
CA PHE A 10 60.61 22.34 -1.15
C PHE A 10 60.55 21.34 -2.32
N MET A 11 59.48 21.32 -3.13
CA MET A 11 59.29 20.28 -4.15
C MET A 11 59.96 20.61 -5.49
N GLU A 12 59.97 21.90 -5.87
CA GLU A 12 60.61 22.35 -7.11
C GLU A 12 62.15 22.18 -7.09
N PRO A 13 62.88 22.52 -6.00
CA PRO A 13 64.33 22.32 -5.93
C PRO A 13 64.73 20.84 -5.91
N MET A 14 63.85 19.96 -5.42
CA MET A 14 64.02 18.51 -5.48
C MET A 14 63.64 17.92 -6.86
N GLY A 15 63.14 18.73 -7.78
CA GLY A 15 62.75 18.31 -9.13
C GLY A 15 61.55 17.35 -9.15
N LEU A 16 60.63 17.48 -8.19
CA LEU A 16 59.47 16.59 -8.05
C LEU A 16 58.21 17.10 -8.76
N ILE A 17 58.20 18.37 -9.18
CA ILE A 17 57.03 19.03 -9.77
C ILE A 17 57.37 19.80 -11.04
N LYS A 18 56.37 19.99 -11.89
CA LYS A 18 56.39 20.88 -13.05
C LYS A 18 55.30 21.92 -12.91
N LYS A 19 55.64 23.20 -13.07
CA LYS A 19 54.67 24.30 -13.06
C LYS A 19 53.86 24.30 -14.37
N THR A 20 52.55 24.46 -14.25
CA THR A 20 51.62 24.62 -15.38
C THR A 20 50.87 25.95 -15.25
N PRO A 21 50.23 26.46 -16.33
CA PRO A 21 49.46 27.70 -16.26
C PRO A 21 48.32 27.67 -15.22
N SER A 22 47.84 26.48 -14.85
CA SER A 22 46.75 26.25 -13.90
C SER A 22 47.19 25.71 -12.54
N GLY A 23 48.50 25.54 -12.28
CA GLY A 23 48.99 25.05 -10.98
C GLY A 23 50.32 24.29 -11.04
N TYR A 24 50.42 23.19 -10.28
CA TYR A 24 51.61 22.34 -10.19
C TYR A 24 51.23 20.88 -10.45
N LEU A 25 52.05 20.17 -11.24
CA LEU A 25 51.89 18.74 -11.50
C LEU A 25 53.07 17.98 -10.90
N LEU A 26 52.80 16.87 -10.20
CA LEU A 26 53.84 15.98 -9.70
C LEU A 26 54.46 15.21 -10.87
N VAL A 27 55.73 15.48 -11.19
CA VAL A 27 56.47 14.84 -12.29
C VAL A 27 57.80 14.35 -11.72
N ILE A 28 57.87 13.05 -11.45
CA ILE A 28 59.07 12.43 -10.87
C ILE A 28 59.77 11.65 -11.96
N ASP A 29 60.78 12.27 -12.55
CA ASP A 29 61.61 11.69 -13.61
C ASP A 29 63.05 11.49 -13.07
N PRO A 30 63.48 10.24 -12.81
CA PRO A 30 64.83 9.94 -12.34
C PRO A 30 65.94 10.40 -13.29
N ARG A 31 65.64 10.71 -14.55
CA ARG A 31 66.63 11.23 -15.51
C ARG A 31 66.85 12.74 -15.37
N LYS A 32 65.89 13.44 -14.77
CA LYS A 32 65.88 14.91 -14.61
C LYS A 32 66.12 15.35 -13.17
N SER A 33 65.68 14.56 -12.18
CA SER A 33 65.93 14.82 -10.77
C SER A 33 67.09 13.97 -10.25
N LYS A 34 68.22 14.63 -9.96
CA LYS A 34 69.43 13.97 -9.43
C LYS A 34 69.17 13.27 -8.09
N ILE A 35 68.33 13.86 -7.24
CA ILE A 35 68.02 13.30 -5.92
C ILE A 35 67.12 12.06 -6.00
N VAL A 36 66.19 12.02 -6.96
CA VAL A 36 65.37 10.83 -7.22
C VAL A 36 66.22 9.71 -7.83
N HIS A 37 67.13 10.05 -8.74
CA HIS A 37 68.09 9.08 -9.27
C HIS A 37 68.93 8.45 -8.16
N HIS A 38 69.47 9.30 -7.28
CA HIS A 38 70.26 8.87 -6.15
C HIS A 38 69.45 8.01 -5.17
N LEU A 39 68.21 8.39 -4.86
CA LEU A 39 67.28 7.59 -4.06
C LEU A 39 67.12 6.18 -4.64
N LEU A 40 66.84 6.06 -5.94
CA LEU A 40 66.65 4.75 -6.58
C LEU A 40 67.93 3.93 -6.65
N SER A 41 69.10 4.56 -6.75
CA SER A 41 70.39 3.84 -6.71
C SER A 41 70.72 3.23 -5.34
N LEU A 42 70.17 3.80 -4.26
CA LEU A 42 70.37 3.30 -2.90
C LEU A 42 69.46 2.12 -2.56
N ILE A 43 68.48 1.81 -3.42
CA ILE A 43 67.51 0.74 -3.16
C ILE A 43 67.99 -0.56 -3.85
N PRO A 44 68.29 -1.62 -3.07
CA PRO A 44 68.71 -2.91 -3.61
C PRO A 44 67.56 -3.58 -4.38
N GLU A 45 67.83 -4.71 -5.05
CA GLU A 45 66.79 -5.40 -5.83
C GLU A 45 65.60 -5.89 -5.00
N ASP A 46 65.83 -6.26 -3.74
CA ASP A 46 64.77 -6.68 -2.81
C ASP A 46 64.08 -5.48 -2.14
N LYS A 47 64.56 -5.08 -0.96
CA LYS A 47 63.96 -4.03 -0.13
C LYS A 47 64.98 -3.47 0.86
N ILE A 48 64.79 -2.21 1.24
CA ILE A 48 65.61 -1.52 2.24
C ILE A 48 64.72 -0.98 3.37
N LEU A 49 65.27 -0.93 4.59
CA LEU A 49 64.61 -0.31 5.73
C LEU A 49 64.52 1.20 5.53
N LEU A 50 63.36 1.77 5.82
CA LEU A 50 63.11 3.19 5.58
C LEU A 50 64.00 4.09 6.45
N ASP A 51 64.28 3.69 7.68
CA ASP A 51 65.18 4.43 8.57
C ASP A 51 66.65 4.36 8.12
N GLU A 52 67.08 3.25 7.52
CA GLU A 52 68.42 3.12 6.93
C GLU A 52 68.55 4.08 5.72
N LEU A 53 67.56 4.06 4.83
CA LEU A 53 67.49 4.96 3.68
C LEU A 53 67.44 6.44 4.11
N TYR A 54 66.72 6.75 5.20
CA TYR A 54 66.70 8.09 5.80
C TYR A 54 68.08 8.52 6.24
N TRP A 55 68.81 7.69 6.99
CA TRP A 55 70.14 8.05 7.47
C TRP A 55 71.16 8.22 6.35
N HIS A 56 71.07 7.42 5.28
CA HIS A 56 71.90 7.62 4.09
C HIS A 56 71.65 8.97 3.42
N LEU A 57 70.40 9.36 3.21
CA LEU A 57 70.07 10.65 2.58
C LEU A 57 70.24 11.85 3.51
N ARG A 58 70.13 11.65 4.83
CA ARG A 58 70.35 12.68 5.85
C ARG A 58 71.83 13.02 6.04
N LYS A 59 72.71 12.01 6.04
CA LYS A 59 74.17 12.18 6.22
C LYS A 59 74.94 12.27 4.90
N GLY A 60 74.28 12.01 3.77
CA GLY A 60 74.85 12.13 2.43
C GLY A 60 74.87 13.56 1.90
N GLU A 61 75.24 13.70 0.62
CA GLU A 61 75.49 14.98 -0.07
C GLU A 61 74.29 15.95 -0.04
N TYR A 62 73.07 15.43 0.01
CA TYR A 62 71.83 16.23 -0.02
C TYR A 62 71.34 16.69 1.36
N GLY A 63 71.85 16.12 2.46
CA GLY A 63 71.56 16.59 3.82
C GLY A 63 70.06 16.66 4.21
N LEU A 64 69.20 15.79 3.67
CA LEU A 64 67.75 15.98 3.73
C LEU A 64 67.21 16.04 5.16
N SER A 65 66.32 16.99 5.45
CA SER A 65 65.54 16.98 6.70
C SER A 65 64.53 15.82 6.70
N ARG A 66 63.99 15.45 7.87
CA ARG A 66 62.99 14.37 7.95
C ARG A 66 61.75 14.67 7.09
N THR A 67 61.26 15.91 7.13
CA THR A 67 60.12 16.35 6.32
C THR A 67 60.38 16.26 4.81
N GLN A 68 61.58 16.64 4.35
CA GLN A 68 61.94 16.52 2.93
C GLN A 68 62.07 15.06 2.49
N PHE A 69 62.63 14.21 3.35
CA PHE A 69 62.72 12.78 3.10
C PHE A 69 61.33 12.14 2.99
N ASP A 70 60.44 12.37 3.96
CA ASP A 70 59.08 11.81 3.96
C ASP A 70 58.31 12.24 2.70
N LEU A 71 58.45 13.51 2.29
CA LEU A 71 57.85 14.05 1.07
C LEU A 71 58.39 13.39 -0.19
N LEU A 72 59.71 13.19 -0.29
CA LEU A 72 60.36 12.51 -1.42
C LEU A 72 59.89 11.06 -1.55
N ILE A 73 59.78 10.33 -0.43
CA ILE A 73 59.31 8.94 -0.42
C ILE A 73 57.84 8.86 -0.81
N LEU A 74 56.97 9.67 -0.19
CA LEU A 74 55.54 9.70 -0.54
C LEU A 74 55.35 10.02 -2.02
N SER A 75 56.06 11.03 -2.52
CA SER A 75 56.01 11.40 -3.94
C SER A 75 56.45 10.22 -4.83
N SER A 76 57.50 9.49 -4.46
CA SER A 76 58.03 8.35 -5.21
C SER A 76 57.15 7.08 -5.13
N LEU A 77 56.40 6.92 -4.03
CA LEU A 77 55.38 5.88 -3.88
C LEU A 77 54.17 6.16 -4.78
N PHE A 78 53.64 7.39 -4.74
CA PHE A 78 52.50 7.78 -5.56
C PHE A 78 52.82 7.91 -7.06
N SER A 79 54.08 8.07 -7.42
CA SER A 79 54.53 7.98 -8.82
C SER A 79 54.82 6.55 -9.30
N GLY A 80 54.71 5.56 -8.41
CA GLY A 80 54.92 4.14 -8.73
C GLY A 80 56.38 3.76 -8.93
N GLN A 81 57.33 4.60 -8.53
CA GLN A 81 58.76 4.29 -8.56
C GLN A 81 59.17 3.37 -7.40
N LEU A 82 58.41 3.45 -6.29
CA LEU A 82 58.62 2.66 -5.08
C LEU A 82 57.40 1.83 -4.71
N THR A 83 57.64 0.71 -4.03
CA THR A 83 56.64 -0.15 -3.42
C THR A 83 56.79 -0.11 -1.89
N PRO A 84 55.73 0.19 -1.12
CA PRO A 84 55.81 0.25 0.34
C PRO A 84 55.58 -1.11 0.98
N PHE A 85 56.28 -1.38 2.07
CA PHE A 85 56.16 -2.60 2.87
C PHE A 85 56.04 -2.27 4.37
N SER A 86 55.33 -3.13 5.09
CA SER A 86 55.14 -3.07 6.54
C SER A 86 55.23 -4.48 7.11
N LYS A 87 56.14 -4.73 8.05
CA LYS A 87 56.39 -6.06 8.65
C LYS A 87 56.59 -7.14 7.58
N GLY A 88 57.29 -6.79 6.50
CA GLY A 88 57.58 -7.67 5.37
C GLY A 88 56.42 -7.90 4.39
N ARG A 89 55.23 -7.31 4.60
CA ARG A 89 54.09 -7.40 3.66
C ARG A 89 53.96 -6.12 2.83
N LYS A 90 53.69 -6.27 1.52
CA LYS A 90 53.40 -5.16 0.60
C LYS A 90 52.14 -4.41 1.06
N LYS A 91 52.18 -3.08 1.03
CA LYS A 91 51.07 -2.18 1.36
C LYS A 91 50.51 -1.56 0.09
N GLY A 92 49.18 -1.45 0.00
CA GLY A 92 48.52 -0.70 -1.07
C GLY A 92 48.60 0.82 -0.84
N LEU A 93 48.58 1.61 -1.90
CA LEU A 93 48.73 3.08 -1.82
C LEU A 93 47.54 3.75 -1.11
N GLU A 94 46.35 3.14 -1.17
CA GLU A 94 45.16 3.56 -0.42
C GLU A 94 45.35 3.49 1.10
N GLN A 95 46.31 2.68 1.56
CA GLN A 95 46.67 2.55 2.97
C GLN A 95 47.83 3.48 3.36
N VAL A 96 48.31 4.33 2.45
CA VAL A 96 49.46 5.21 2.65
C VAL A 96 49.04 6.67 2.49
N ASN A 97 49.33 7.48 3.49
CA ASN A 97 49.15 8.93 3.49
C ASN A 97 50.13 9.57 4.49
N ALA A 98 50.17 10.90 4.54
CA ALA A 98 51.10 11.63 5.40
C ALA A 98 50.91 11.33 6.91
N TYR A 99 49.71 10.94 7.35
CA TYR A 99 49.39 10.68 8.76
C TYR A 99 49.75 9.26 9.22
N ASN A 100 49.90 8.32 8.27
CA ASN A 100 50.22 6.93 8.55
C ASN A 100 51.54 6.47 7.92
N PHE A 101 52.39 7.43 7.52
CA PHE A 101 53.71 7.17 6.94
C PHE A 101 54.60 6.30 7.85
N THR A 102 54.46 6.44 9.17
CA THR A 102 55.15 5.62 10.18
C THR A 102 54.76 4.13 10.16
N ALA A 103 53.70 3.76 9.44
CA ALA A 103 53.31 2.37 9.25
C ALA A 103 54.15 1.64 8.19
N ILE A 104 54.95 2.36 7.39
CA ILE A 104 55.88 1.80 6.40
C ILE A 104 57.24 1.62 7.07
N ASP A 105 57.74 0.38 7.10
CA ASP A 105 59.07 0.08 7.64
C ASP A 105 60.11 -0.21 6.54
N GLN A 106 59.66 -0.61 5.34
CA GLN A 106 60.51 -1.01 4.22
C GLN A 106 59.99 -0.47 2.88
N VAL A 107 60.90 -0.23 1.93
CA VAL A 107 60.55 0.13 0.54
C VAL A 107 61.36 -0.70 -0.47
N GLY A 108 60.74 -1.03 -1.61
CA GLY A 108 61.37 -1.71 -2.76
C GLY A 108 61.07 -0.98 -4.08
N LYS A 109 61.57 -1.49 -5.21
CA LYS A 109 61.35 -0.89 -6.55
C LYS A 109 59.89 -1.09 -7.04
N GLY A 110 59.41 -0.19 -7.90
CA GLY A 110 58.07 -0.25 -8.52
C GLY A 110 57.95 -1.18 -9.73
N GLU A 111 56.72 -1.59 -10.11
CA GLU A 111 56.45 -2.61 -11.14
C GLU A 111 55.46 -2.12 -12.24
N VAL A 112 55.95 -1.73 -13.43
CA VAL A 112 55.12 -1.31 -14.60
C VAL A 112 55.18 -2.37 -15.72
N LEU A 113 54.17 -2.43 -16.60
CA LEU A 113 54.13 -3.31 -17.79
C LEU A 113 55.27 -3.04 -18.79
N PRO A 114 55.77 -4.04 -19.54
CA PRO A 114 56.72 -3.86 -20.65
C PRO A 114 56.14 -3.05 -21.81
N SER A 115 56.96 -2.24 -22.49
CA SER A 115 56.53 -1.33 -23.57
C SER A 115 55.75 -2.00 -24.72
N SER A 116 56.06 -3.26 -25.07
CA SER A 116 55.32 -4.00 -26.10
C SER A 116 53.86 -4.25 -25.73
N LEU A 117 53.57 -4.54 -24.46
CA LEU A 117 52.20 -4.75 -23.97
C LEU A 117 51.47 -3.42 -23.75
N GLN A 118 52.19 -2.32 -23.53
CA GLN A 118 51.59 -0.99 -23.43
C GLN A 118 50.98 -0.56 -24.76
N GLU A 119 51.68 -0.78 -25.88
CA GLU A 119 51.15 -0.47 -27.22
C GLU A 119 49.89 -1.29 -27.53
N SER A 120 49.91 -2.60 -27.28
CA SER A 120 48.75 -3.47 -27.46
C SER A 120 47.54 -3.06 -26.61
N LEU A 121 47.77 -2.59 -25.39
CA LEU A 121 46.71 -2.09 -24.51
C LEU A 121 46.01 -0.86 -25.12
N LEU A 122 46.78 0.07 -25.67
CA LEU A 122 46.25 1.33 -26.22
C LEU A 122 45.50 1.14 -27.55
N THR A 123 45.72 0.02 -28.25
CA THR A 123 45.05 -0.29 -29.52
C THR A 123 43.67 -0.93 -29.37
N LEU A 124 43.26 -1.36 -28.18
CA LEU A 124 41.99 -2.07 -27.98
C LEU A 124 40.78 -1.19 -28.34
N PRO A 125 39.83 -1.67 -29.18
CA PRO A 125 38.79 -0.83 -29.76
C PRO A 125 37.82 -0.27 -28.70
N PHE A 126 37.53 -1.04 -27.66
CA PHE A 126 36.57 -0.69 -26.60
C PHE A 126 37.10 0.27 -25.51
N PHE A 127 38.41 0.56 -25.45
CA PHE A 127 38.89 1.54 -24.46
C PHE A 127 38.51 2.99 -24.83
N PRO A 128 38.17 3.83 -23.84
CA PRO A 128 37.81 5.23 -24.05
C PRO A 128 39.02 6.08 -24.50
N PRO A 129 38.80 7.19 -25.24
CA PRO A 129 39.87 8.05 -25.76
C PRO A 129 40.84 8.58 -24.71
N ARG A 130 40.39 8.73 -23.46
CA ARG A 130 41.19 9.20 -22.32
C ARG A 130 42.33 8.22 -21.98
N ILE A 131 42.06 6.92 -22.01
CA ILE A 131 43.07 5.88 -21.73
C ILE A 131 44.03 5.75 -22.92
N LYS A 132 43.50 5.85 -24.16
CA LYS A 132 44.26 5.72 -25.41
C LYS A 132 45.29 6.84 -25.64
N LYS A 133 45.06 8.05 -25.13
CA LYS A 133 45.88 9.25 -25.41
C LYS A 133 46.81 9.68 -24.26
N GLY A 134 46.81 8.98 -23.13
CA GLY A 134 47.63 9.31 -21.96
C GLY A 134 49.07 8.80 -22.05
N GLU A 135 50.03 9.48 -21.42
CA GLU A 135 51.37 8.91 -21.20
C GLU A 135 51.30 7.73 -20.23
N PHE A 136 51.92 6.60 -20.59
CA PHE A 136 51.80 5.37 -19.82
C PHE A 136 52.49 5.48 -18.45
N SER A 137 51.71 5.34 -17.38
CA SER A 137 52.15 5.40 -15.98
C SER A 137 51.48 4.30 -15.16
N TYR A 138 51.95 4.04 -13.94
CA TYR A 138 51.28 3.09 -13.04
C TYR A 138 49.82 3.50 -12.77
N ALA A 139 49.54 4.79 -12.63
CA ALA A 139 48.17 5.30 -12.44
C ALA A 139 47.28 4.99 -13.66
N LEU A 140 47.79 5.15 -14.89
CA LEU A 140 47.06 4.80 -16.11
C LEU A 140 46.88 3.27 -16.23
N GLN A 141 47.88 2.48 -15.85
CA GLN A 141 47.80 1.03 -15.79
C GLN A 141 46.71 0.56 -14.81
N GLU A 142 46.60 1.21 -13.65
CA GLU A 142 45.55 0.93 -12.68
C GLU A 142 44.17 1.40 -13.16
N GLU A 143 44.08 2.56 -13.81
CA GLU A 143 42.85 3.06 -14.44
C GLU A 143 42.34 2.10 -15.53
N ALA A 144 43.22 1.62 -16.42
CA ALA A 144 42.89 0.66 -17.46
C ALA A 144 42.43 -0.69 -16.89
N TRP A 145 43.08 -1.17 -15.82
CA TRP A 145 42.67 -2.40 -15.15
C TRP A 145 41.31 -2.26 -14.46
N ASN A 146 41.06 -1.12 -13.81
CA ASN A 146 39.77 -0.85 -13.20
C ASN A 146 38.65 -0.74 -14.24
N TYR A 147 38.92 -0.14 -15.41
CA TYR A 147 37.96 -0.10 -16.51
C TYR A 147 37.62 -1.51 -17.01
N LEU A 148 38.61 -2.38 -17.24
CA LEU A 148 38.35 -3.76 -17.67
C LEU A 148 37.56 -4.56 -16.63
N LYS A 149 37.85 -4.39 -15.34
CA LYS A 149 37.06 -5.02 -14.26
C LYS A 149 35.60 -4.55 -14.29
N ALA A 150 35.36 -3.26 -14.48
CA ALA A 150 34.00 -2.72 -14.56
C ALA A 150 33.28 -3.23 -15.81
N GLN A 151 33.94 -3.21 -16.97
CA GLN A 151 33.37 -3.63 -18.24
C GLN A 151 33.10 -5.14 -18.30
N ARG A 152 33.91 -5.95 -17.60
CA ARG A 152 33.68 -7.39 -17.43
C ARG A 152 32.32 -7.67 -16.79
N GLU A 153 31.94 -6.92 -15.76
CA GLU A 153 30.65 -7.13 -15.09
C GLU A 153 29.50 -6.76 -16.04
N VAL A 154 29.63 -5.67 -16.80
CA VAL A 154 28.64 -5.28 -17.83
C VAL A 154 28.47 -6.38 -18.89
N TRP A 155 29.57 -6.84 -19.51
CA TRP A 155 29.49 -7.88 -20.54
C TRP A 155 29.02 -9.23 -19.99
N ARG A 156 29.32 -9.54 -18.74
CA ARG A 156 28.82 -10.74 -18.08
C ARG A 156 27.31 -10.69 -17.88
N GLU A 157 26.81 -9.55 -17.39
CA GLU A 157 25.37 -9.31 -17.28
C GLU A 157 24.69 -9.44 -18.65
N GLU A 158 25.24 -8.80 -19.68
CA GLU A 158 24.70 -8.90 -21.05
C GLU A 158 24.69 -10.34 -21.61
N ILE A 159 25.73 -11.14 -21.31
CA ILE A 159 25.81 -12.54 -21.71
C ILE A 159 24.79 -13.40 -20.96
N GLU A 160 24.66 -13.23 -19.65
CA GLU A 160 23.70 -13.98 -18.84
C GLU A 160 22.25 -13.61 -19.17
N ASP A 161 21.98 -12.32 -19.42
CA ASP A 161 20.66 -11.87 -19.89
C ASP A 161 20.30 -12.49 -21.23
N LEU A 162 21.24 -12.54 -22.18
CA LEU A 162 20.98 -13.17 -23.46
C LEU A 162 20.82 -14.70 -23.34
N ARG A 163 21.58 -15.36 -22.45
CA ARG A 163 21.38 -16.78 -22.13
C ARG A 163 19.98 -17.03 -21.56
N CYS A 164 19.56 -16.21 -20.60
CA CYS A 164 18.24 -16.29 -19.99
C CYS A 164 17.13 -16.07 -21.02
N HIS A 165 17.29 -15.11 -21.94
CA HIS A 165 16.36 -14.93 -23.06
C HIS A 165 16.32 -16.15 -23.98
N LEU A 166 17.47 -16.70 -24.37
CA LEU A 166 17.52 -17.89 -25.22
C LEU A 166 16.87 -19.10 -24.55
N GLU A 167 17.09 -19.31 -23.25
CA GLU A 167 16.44 -20.37 -22.47
C GLU A 167 14.92 -20.14 -22.37
N LYS A 168 14.50 -18.94 -21.97
CA LYS A 168 13.08 -18.58 -21.80
C LYS A 168 12.27 -18.75 -23.08
N PHE A 169 12.87 -18.41 -24.22
CA PHE A 169 12.21 -18.46 -25.52
C PHE A 169 12.60 -19.69 -26.35
N SER A 170 13.32 -20.66 -25.76
CA SER A 170 13.78 -21.88 -26.47
C SER A 170 12.62 -22.74 -26.98
N ASP A 171 11.53 -22.82 -26.22
CA ASP A 171 10.33 -23.59 -26.54
C ASP A 171 9.35 -22.84 -27.48
N TYR A 172 9.64 -21.58 -27.82
CA TYR A 172 8.75 -20.80 -28.67
C TYR A 172 8.85 -21.31 -30.10
N ARG A 173 7.74 -21.86 -30.61
CA ARG A 173 7.63 -22.33 -32.00
C ARG A 173 8.05 -21.27 -33.02
N ALA A 174 7.82 -20.00 -32.71
CA ALA A 174 8.22 -18.88 -33.56
C ALA A 174 9.74 -18.79 -33.79
N LEU A 175 10.54 -19.21 -32.82
CA LEU A 175 12.01 -19.11 -32.86
C LEU A 175 12.69 -20.45 -33.20
N SER A 176 11.93 -21.48 -33.62
CA SER A 176 12.48 -22.81 -33.91
C SER A 176 13.51 -22.83 -35.05
N HIS A 177 13.51 -21.79 -35.89
CA HIS A 177 14.42 -21.64 -37.02
C HIS A 177 15.69 -20.86 -36.67
N LEU A 178 15.77 -20.24 -35.48
CA LEU A 178 16.96 -19.53 -35.03
C LEU A 178 18.10 -20.50 -34.67
N ASP A 179 19.34 -20.21 -35.09
CA ASP A 179 20.51 -21.00 -34.70
C ASP A 179 20.94 -20.73 -33.25
N GLN A 180 20.13 -21.19 -32.30
CA GLN A 180 20.38 -21.05 -30.87
C GLN A 180 21.71 -21.70 -30.47
N LYS A 181 22.09 -22.81 -31.10
CA LYS A 181 23.35 -23.53 -30.80
C LYS A 181 24.57 -22.72 -31.22
N GLY A 182 24.52 -22.08 -32.39
CA GLY A 182 25.57 -21.15 -32.84
C GLY A 182 25.73 -19.97 -31.90
N ILE A 183 24.61 -19.37 -31.46
CA ILE A 183 24.63 -18.20 -30.55
C ILE A 183 25.20 -18.58 -29.18
N LEU A 184 24.81 -19.72 -28.60
CA LEU A 184 25.34 -20.19 -27.33
C LEU A 184 26.86 -20.44 -27.40
N LYS A 185 27.34 -20.98 -28.51
CA LYS A 185 28.77 -21.18 -28.75
C LYS A 185 29.54 -19.85 -28.82
N ASP A 186 28.95 -18.82 -29.40
CA ASP A 186 29.57 -17.48 -29.44
C ASP A 186 29.61 -16.84 -28.04
N LEU A 187 28.54 -17.01 -27.24
CA LEU A 187 28.50 -16.56 -25.85
C LEU A 187 29.54 -17.25 -24.96
N GLU A 188 29.74 -18.56 -25.14
CA GLU A 188 30.79 -19.31 -24.43
C GLU A 188 32.20 -18.80 -24.74
N LYS A 189 32.50 -18.54 -26.02
CA LYS A 189 33.80 -18.01 -26.43
C LYS A 189 34.09 -16.64 -25.81
N VAL A 190 33.12 -15.73 -25.84
CA VAL A 190 33.29 -14.41 -25.23
C VAL A 190 33.42 -14.53 -23.71
N SER A 191 32.63 -15.38 -23.06
CA SER A 191 32.70 -15.61 -21.62
C SER A 191 34.07 -16.14 -21.17
N HIS A 192 34.66 -17.09 -21.91
CA HIS A 192 35.97 -17.66 -21.61
C HIS A 192 37.06 -16.59 -21.54
N LEU A 193 37.05 -15.59 -22.44
CA LEU A 193 38.03 -14.49 -22.38
C LEU A 193 37.79 -13.56 -21.16
N LEU A 194 36.54 -13.39 -20.73
CA LEU A 194 36.19 -12.61 -19.52
C LEU A 194 36.62 -13.29 -18.22
N GLU A 195 36.83 -14.61 -18.21
CA GLU A 195 37.34 -15.35 -17.05
C GLU A 195 38.80 -15.02 -16.73
N GLU A 196 39.59 -14.60 -17.73
CA GLU A 196 40.97 -14.15 -17.54
C GLU A 196 41.07 -12.83 -16.75
N ILE A 197 39.97 -12.06 -16.66
CA ILE A 197 39.90 -10.83 -15.87
C ILE A 197 39.64 -11.16 -14.38
N LYS A 198 40.65 -11.66 -13.67
CA LYS A 198 40.54 -12.04 -12.24
C LYS A 198 40.78 -10.85 -11.32
N VAL A 199 39.75 -10.46 -10.55
CA VAL A 199 39.79 -9.30 -9.63
C VAL A 199 40.86 -9.40 -8.53
N SER A 200 41.32 -10.62 -8.23
CA SER A 200 42.38 -10.90 -7.25
C SER A 200 43.79 -10.58 -7.77
N PHE A 201 43.96 -10.33 -9.07
CA PHE A 201 45.26 -10.02 -9.64
C PHE A 201 45.59 -8.52 -9.57
N PRO A 202 46.86 -8.18 -9.24
CA PRO A 202 47.38 -6.82 -9.39
C PRO A 202 47.32 -6.33 -10.83
N SER A 203 47.25 -5.01 -11.04
CA SER A 203 47.05 -4.37 -12.35
C SER A 203 48.04 -4.83 -13.43
N LYS A 204 49.32 -5.02 -13.10
CA LYS A 204 50.34 -5.51 -14.03
C LYS A 204 50.05 -6.93 -14.51
N GLU A 205 49.81 -7.85 -13.57
CA GLU A 205 49.62 -9.27 -13.87
C GLU A 205 48.27 -9.51 -14.56
N GLY A 206 47.22 -8.85 -14.09
CA GLY A 206 45.88 -8.94 -14.67
C GLY A 206 45.83 -8.46 -16.12
N LEU A 207 46.45 -7.30 -16.40
CA LEU A 207 46.51 -6.75 -17.76
C LEU A 207 47.39 -7.60 -18.69
N LYS A 208 48.52 -8.11 -18.20
CA LYS A 208 49.40 -8.97 -18.98
C LYS A 208 48.66 -10.23 -19.46
N ARG A 209 48.01 -10.94 -18.54
CA ARG A 209 47.24 -12.16 -18.86
C ARG A 209 46.08 -11.90 -19.81
N PHE A 210 45.35 -10.81 -19.58
CA PHE A 210 44.25 -10.41 -20.46
C PHE A 210 44.74 -10.15 -21.88
N LEU A 211 45.83 -9.39 -22.05
CA LEU A 211 46.38 -9.07 -23.38
C LEU A 211 46.94 -10.31 -24.09
N GLU A 212 47.59 -11.21 -23.36
CA GLU A 212 48.08 -12.47 -23.90
C GLU A 212 46.92 -13.35 -24.40
N ALA A 213 45.85 -13.48 -23.62
CA ALA A 213 44.66 -14.22 -24.01
C ALA A 213 43.91 -13.56 -25.18
N TYR A 214 43.76 -12.23 -25.16
CA TYR A 214 43.11 -11.46 -26.23
C TYR A 214 43.84 -11.62 -27.56
N SER A 215 45.17 -11.60 -27.55
CA SER A 215 45.98 -11.76 -28.76
C SER A 215 45.84 -13.13 -29.44
N GLN A 216 45.36 -14.14 -28.72
CA GLN A 216 45.16 -15.49 -29.22
C GLN A 216 43.74 -15.71 -29.78
N ASP A 217 42.77 -14.85 -29.47
CA ASP A 217 41.37 -14.97 -29.90
C ASP A 217 41.01 -13.93 -30.98
N VAL A 218 41.33 -14.25 -32.23
CA VAL A 218 41.15 -13.36 -33.40
C VAL A 218 39.67 -13.10 -33.73
N ALA A 219 38.75 -13.99 -33.32
CA ALA A 219 37.33 -13.90 -33.66
C ALA A 219 36.49 -13.22 -32.56
N TRP A 220 37.11 -12.79 -31.46
CA TRP A 220 36.39 -12.25 -30.32
C TRP A 220 35.55 -11.02 -30.65
N GLU A 221 36.08 -10.09 -31.46
CA GLU A 221 35.37 -8.88 -31.89
C GLU A 221 34.14 -9.20 -32.76
N GLU A 222 34.27 -10.15 -33.68
CA GLU A 222 33.16 -10.61 -34.54
C GLU A 222 32.07 -11.32 -33.74
N ASN A 223 32.46 -12.17 -32.77
CA ASN A 223 31.51 -12.85 -31.89
C ASN A 223 30.75 -11.83 -31.02
N LEU A 224 31.46 -10.84 -30.47
CA LEU A 224 30.85 -9.78 -29.68
C LEU A 224 29.85 -8.95 -30.51
N GLU A 225 30.16 -8.65 -31.76
CA GLU A 225 29.25 -7.91 -32.65
C GLU A 225 28.01 -8.74 -33.04
N ARG A 226 28.18 -10.05 -33.27
CA ARG A 226 27.04 -10.97 -33.50
C ARG A 226 26.14 -11.06 -32.27
N ILE A 227 26.72 -11.14 -31.07
CA ILE A 227 25.97 -11.13 -29.80
C ILE A 227 25.17 -9.83 -29.66
N LYS A 228 25.76 -8.67 -29.98
CA LYS A 228 25.04 -7.39 -29.95
C LYS A 228 23.86 -7.35 -30.90
N LYS A 229 23.99 -7.82 -32.14
CA LYS A 229 22.87 -7.88 -33.11
C LYS A 229 21.74 -8.80 -32.64
N VAL A 230 22.08 -9.96 -32.08
CA VAL A 230 21.08 -10.87 -31.53
C VAL A 230 20.39 -10.22 -30.33
N ARG A 231 21.15 -9.58 -29.43
CA ARG A 231 20.60 -8.83 -28.30
C ARG A 231 19.67 -7.71 -28.78
N GLU A 232 20.07 -6.92 -29.77
CA GLU A 232 19.25 -5.86 -30.35
C GLU A 232 17.93 -6.42 -30.90
N PHE A 233 17.97 -7.60 -31.54
CA PHE A 233 16.76 -8.30 -31.95
C PHE A 233 15.87 -8.67 -30.75
N PHE A 234 16.42 -9.28 -29.70
CA PHE A 234 15.67 -9.66 -28.50
C PHE A 234 15.08 -8.44 -27.77
N GLU A 235 15.81 -7.33 -27.71
CA GLU A 235 15.39 -6.10 -27.01
C GLU A 235 14.37 -5.28 -27.80
N HIS A 236 14.55 -5.11 -29.11
CA HIS A 236 13.78 -4.11 -29.88
C HIS A 236 12.82 -4.72 -30.90
N ASN A 237 13.02 -5.98 -31.30
CA ASN A 237 12.28 -6.58 -32.43
C ASN A 237 11.54 -7.88 -32.09
N LEU A 238 11.84 -8.53 -30.95
CA LEU A 238 11.22 -9.80 -30.56
C LEU A 238 9.70 -9.71 -30.47
N GLU A 239 9.16 -8.69 -29.78
CA GLU A 239 7.72 -8.54 -29.60
C GLU A 239 7.00 -8.44 -30.95
N ARG A 240 7.54 -7.64 -31.88
CA ARG A 240 6.96 -7.49 -33.22
C ARG A 240 7.10 -8.76 -34.05
N TYR A 241 8.22 -9.47 -33.93
CA TYR A 241 8.44 -10.75 -34.60
C TYR A 241 7.43 -11.81 -34.11
N LEU A 242 7.28 -11.95 -32.79
CA LEU A 242 6.32 -12.86 -32.15
C LEU A 242 4.89 -12.50 -32.57
N PHE A 243 4.52 -11.23 -32.53
CA PHE A 243 3.21 -10.76 -32.97
C PHE A 243 2.88 -11.17 -34.41
N ILE A 244 3.83 -10.96 -35.34
CA ILE A 244 3.62 -11.34 -36.76
C ILE A 244 3.46 -12.86 -36.88
N HIS A 245 4.31 -13.63 -36.21
CA HIS A 245 4.23 -15.09 -36.24
C HIS A 245 2.90 -15.60 -35.65
N GLU A 246 2.50 -15.09 -34.49
CA GLU A 246 1.25 -15.43 -33.82
C GLU A 246 0.03 -15.06 -34.66
N TYR A 247 0.00 -13.84 -35.23
CA TYR A 247 -1.10 -13.40 -36.07
C TYR A 247 -1.32 -14.32 -37.28
N LEU A 248 -0.23 -14.76 -37.94
CA LEU A 248 -0.30 -15.66 -39.09
C LEU A 248 -0.70 -17.10 -38.74
N HIS A 249 -0.44 -17.54 -37.51
CA HIS A 249 -0.73 -18.90 -37.04
C HIS A 249 -1.96 -18.98 -36.12
N ASP A 250 -2.65 -17.87 -35.89
CA ASP A 250 -3.84 -17.82 -35.05
C ASP A 250 -4.97 -18.69 -35.64
N PRO A 251 -5.61 -19.58 -34.84
CA PRO A 251 -6.71 -20.46 -35.31
C PRO A 251 -7.96 -19.72 -35.83
N GLY A 252 -8.09 -18.43 -35.51
CA GLY A 252 -9.10 -17.51 -36.01
C GLY A 252 -8.80 -16.97 -37.41
N LEU A 253 -7.54 -16.98 -37.87
CA LEU A 253 -7.16 -16.57 -39.22
C LEU A 253 -7.55 -17.64 -40.25
N ASN A 254 -8.84 -17.70 -40.58
CA ASN A 254 -9.37 -18.56 -41.62
C ASN A 254 -9.43 -17.82 -42.97
N ILE A 255 -8.79 -18.38 -44.00
CA ILE A 255 -8.82 -17.86 -45.37
C ILE A 255 -9.44 -18.95 -46.28
N PRO A 256 -10.76 -18.89 -46.56
CA PRO A 256 -11.49 -19.95 -47.26
C PRO A 256 -10.96 -20.28 -48.66
N GLU A 257 -11.18 -21.52 -49.11
CA GLU A 257 -10.90 -21.90 -50.50
C GLU A 257 -11.85 -21.16 -51.47
N GLY A 258 -11.28 -20.54 -52.50
CA GLY A 258 -12.03 -19.73 -53.45
C GLY A 258 -11.16 -18.72 -54.19
N LYS A 259 -11.58 -18.36 -55.41
CA LYS A 259 -10.94 -17.34 -56.26
C LYS A 259 -10.78 -15.96 -55.56
N PRO A 260 -11.75 -15.47 -54.75
CA PRO A 260 -11.62 -14.17 -54.08
C PRO A 260 -10.49 -14.08 -53.04
N PHE A 261 -10.01 -15.22 -52.53
CA PHE A 261 -9.06 -15.29 -51.41
C PHE A 261 -7.63 -15.68 -51.82
N GLN A 262 -7.36 -15.89 -53.11
CA GLN A 262 -6.10 -16.45 -53.61
C GLN A 262 -4.89 -15.52 -53.35
N THR A 263 -5.04 -14.22 -53.55
CA THR A 263 -3.97 -13.22 -53.34
C THR A 263 -3.50 -13.15 -51.89
N LEU A 264 -4.43 -13.26 -50.93
CA LEU A 264 -4.11 -13.25 -49.50
C LEU A 264 -3.30 -14.48 -49.07
N ARG A 265 -3.59 -15.66 -49.64
CA ARG A 265 -2.80 -16.87 -49.40
C ARG A 265 -1.36 -16.73 -49.89
N GLY A 266 -1.16 -16.22 -51.10
CA GLY A 266 0.20 -16.03 -51.65
C GLY A 266 1.06 -15.08 -50.81
N ARG A 267 0.48 -13.97 -50.32
CA ARG A 267 1.22 -13.04 -49.43
C ARG A 267 1.58 -13.65 -48.08
N ARG A 268 0.69 -14.48 -47.51
CA ARG A 268 0.97 -15.22 -46.28
C ARG A 268 2.17 -16.16 -46.45
N GLU A 269 2.19 -16.93 -47.54
CA GLU A 269 3.28 -17.86 -47.85
C GLU A 269 4.64 -17.15 -47.99
N GLU A 270 4.67 -15.96 -48.60
CA GLU A 270 5.90 -15.16 -48.72
C GLU A 270 6.47 -14.71 -47.37
N ILE A 271 5.60 -14.34 -46.41
CA ILE A 271 6.04 -13.93 -45.07
C ILE A 271 6.52 -15.15 -44.29
N GLU A 272 5.81 -16.27 -44.36
CA GLU A 272 6.22 -17.53 -43.73
C GLU A 272 7.60 -18.00 -44.22
N HIS A 273 7.93 -17.80 -45.51
CA HIS A 273 9.27 -18.11 -46.02
C HIS A 273 10.37 -17.23 -45.39
N LEU A 274 10.12 -15.93 -45.18
CA LEU A 274 11.10 -15.03 -44.55
C LEU A 274 11.32 -15.34 -43.07
N LEU A 275 10.26 -15.73 -42.35
CA LEU A 275 10.35 -16.10 -40.93
C LEU A 275 11.14 -17.40 -40.71
N ARG A 276 11.23 -18.27 -41.73
CA ARG A 276 12.00 -19.51 -41.69
C ARG A 276 13.50 -19.34 -41.95
N ASP A 277 13.94 -18.16 -42.41
CA ASP A 277 15.35 -17.84 -42.62
C ASP A 277 16.04 -17.46 -41.29
N GLY A 278 16.61 -18.45 -40.61
CA GLY A 278 17.25 -18.29 -39.30
C GLY A 278 18.51 -17.42 -39.29
N GLU A 279 19.17 -17.24 -40.44
CA GLU A 279 20.36 -16.38 -40.56
C GLU A 279 19.99 -14.93 -40.88
N GLY A 280 18.72 -14.65 -41.17
CA GLY A 280 18.22 -13.33 -41.51
C GLY A 280 18.51 -12.28 -40.43
N ILE A 281 18.52 -12.64 -39.15
CA ILE A 281 18.74 -11.73 -38.02
C ILE A 281 20.12 -11.05 -38.05
N TYR A 282 21.12 -11.67 -38.70
CA TYR A 282 22.46 -11.08 -38.83
C TYR A 282 22.55 -10.07 -39.98
N GLN A 283 21.58 -10.09 -40.90
CA GLN A 283 21.52 -9.21 -42.05
C GLN A 283 20.93 -7.86 -41.67
N GLU A 284 21.52 -6.79 -42.21
CA GLU A 284 21.01 -5.44 -42.03
C GLU A 284 19.60 -5.31 -42.65
N GLY A 285 18.69 -4.64 -41.94
CA GLY A 285 17.35 -4.37 -42.44
C GLY A 285 16.39 -5.57 -42.49
N TYR A 286 16.70 -6.70 -41.84
CA TYR A 286 15.87 -7.92 -41.91
C TYR A 286 14.44 -7.69 -41.39
N MET A 287 14.31 -7.10 -40.21
CA MET A 287 13.00 -6.87 -39.59
C MET A 287 12.16 -5.83 -40.35
N GLU A 288 12.79 -4.87 -41.00
CA GLU A 288 12.14 -3.89 -41.87
C GLU A 288 11.44 -4.59 -43.04
N ARG A 289 12.13 -5.54 -43.70
CA ARG A 289 11.54 -6.33 -44.80
C ARG A 289 10.35 -7.19 -44.34
N VAL A 290 10.45 -7.81 -43.16
CA VAL A 290 9.36 -8.60 -42.58
C VAL A 290 8.14 -7.71 -42.25
N LYS A 291 8.38 -6.55 -41.63
CA LYS A 291 7.34 -5.57 -41.29
C LYS A 291 6.61 -5.07 -42.54
N GLU A 292 7.33 -4.70 -43.60
CA GLU A 292 6.73 -4.20 -44.84
C GLU A 292 5.82 -5.23 -45.53
N LYS A 293 6.25 -6.49 -45.61
CA LYS A 293 5.44 -7.55 -46.22
C LYS A 293 4.20 -7.87 -45.40
N PHE A 294 4.34 -7.93 -44.07
CA PHE A 294 3.21 -8.17 -43.16
C PHE A 294 2.17 -7.06 -43.25
N GLU A 295 2.58 -5.79 -43.26
CA GLU A 295 1.65 -4.66 -43.31
C GLU A 295 0.76 -4.70 -44.56
N ARG A 296 1.34 -5.07 -45.71
CA ARG A 296 0.58 -5.26 -46.97
C ARG A 296 -0.40 -6.42 -46.88
N PHE A 297 -0.03 -7.54 -46.27
CA PHE A 297 -0.95 -8.67 -46.05
C PHE A 297 -2.10 -8.27 -45.11
N HIS A 298 -1.76 -7.59 -44.02
CA HIS A 298 -2.66 -7.21 -42.95
C HIS A 298 -3.74 -6.23 -43.42
N GLN A 299 -3.36 -5.21 -44.19
CA GLN A 299 -4.30 -4.25 -44.76
C GLN A 299 -5.32 -4.91 -45.70
N ASP A 300 -4.86 -5.74 -46.64
CA ASP A 300 -5.74 -6.46 -47.57
C ASP A 300 -6.70 -7.41 -46.83
N TYR A 301 -6.22 -8.07 -45.78
CA TYR A 301 -7.03 -8.98 -44.97
C TYR A 301 -8.16 -8.24 -44.24
N ILE A 302 -7.84 -7.13 -43.57
CA ILE A 302 -8.81 -6.32 -42.82
C ILE A 302 -9.91 -5.79 -43.74
N LEU A 303 -9.54 -5.27 -44.92
CA LEU A 303 -10.52 -4.77 -45.90
C LEU A 303 -11.50 -5.85 -46.35
N LEU A 304 -11.02 -7.06 -46.63
CA LEU A 304 -11.86 -8.17 -47.05
C LEU A 304 -12.75 -8.68 -45.92
N TYR A 305 -12.19 -8.79 -44.71
CA TYR A 305 -12.93 -9.17 -43.51
C TYR A 305 -14.08 -8.21 -43.22
N GLN A 306 -13.82 -6.90 -43.27
CA GLN A 306 -14.83 -5.87 -43.03
C GLN A 306 -16.02 -6.01 -43.97
N LYS A 307 -15.76 -6.24 -45.26
CA LYS A 307 -16.80 -6.34 -46.29
C LYS A 307 -17.76 -7.51 -46.05
N GLU A 308 -17.24 -8.70 -45.77
CA GLU A 308 -18.08 -9.89 -45.52
C GLU A 308 -18.77 -9.81 -44.15
N HIS A 309 -18.12 -9.22 -43.14
CA HIS A 309 -18.71 -8.99 -41.83
C HIS A 309 -19.93 -8.06 -41.88
N GLN A 310 -19.81 -6.90 -42.56
CA GLN A 310 -20.92 -5.95 -42.70
C GLN A 310 -22.13 -6.57 -43.40
N LYS A 311 -21.89 -7.41 -44.41
CA LYS A 311 -22.94 -8.11 -45.16
C LYS A 311 -23.77 -9.05 -44.28
N LEU A 312 -23.17 -9.70 -43.28
CA LEU A 312 -23.86 -10.68 -42.42
C LEU A 312 -24.69 -10.00 -41.31
N PHE A 313 -24.15 -8.94 -40.70
CA PHE A 313 -24.72 -8.34 -39.48
C PHE A 313 -25.56 -7.07 -39.71
N GLN A 314 -25.57 -6.47 -40.91
CA GLN A 314 -26.44 -5.32 -41.26
C GLN A 314 -27.88 -5.70 -41.68
N SER A 315 -28.28 -6.98 -41.59
CA SER A 315 -29.65 -7.36 -42.03
C SER A 315 -30.73 -6.78 -41.10
N ASP A 316 -31.76 -6.14 -41.69
CA ASP A 316 -32.95 -5.56 -41.00
C ASP A 316 -33.66 -6.54 -40.04
N ARG A 317 -33.38 -7.84 -40.16
CA ARG A 317 -33.93 -8.92 -39.32
C ARG A 317 -33.49 -8.87 -37.86
N ILE A 318 -32.33 -8.29 -37.54
CA ILE A 318 -31.84 -8.18 -36.14
C ILE A 318 -32.46 -6.96 -35.44
N GLY A 319 -32.68 -5.86 -36.16
CA GLY A 319 -33.30 -4.64 -35.62
C GLY A 319 -34.73 -4.85 -35.14
N SER A 320 -35.52 -5.66 -35.86
CA SER A 320 -36.91 -5.98 -35.50
C SER A 320 -37.06 -6.80 -34.21
N LEU A 321 -36.02 -7.54 -33.80
CA LEU A 321 -36.01 -8.32 -32.55
C LEU A 321 -35.86 -7.45 -31.31
N ARG A 322 -35.17 -6.29 -31.40
CA ARG A 322 -35.04 -5.33 -30.29
C ARG A 322 -36.40 -4.77 -29.87
N GLN A 323 -37.28 -4.52 -30.84
CA GLN A 323 -38.62 -3.96 -30.62
C GLN A 323 -39.58 -4.91 -29.88
N VAL A 324 -39.28 -6.21 -29.79
CA VAL A 324 -40.13 -7.18 -29.07
C VAL A 324 -40.18 -6.88 -27.57
N ARG A 325 -39.10 -6.37 -26.98
CA ARG A 325 -39.02 -5.98 -25.56
C ARG A 325 -39.89 -4.76 -25.22
N ASP A 326 -40.20 -3.94 -26.21
CA ASP A 326 -41.09 -2.79 -26.06
C ASP A 326 -42.57 -3.15 -26.15
N SER A 327 -42.88 -4.37 -26.59
CA SER A 327 -44.26 -4.82 -26.72
C SER A 327 -44.99 -4.85 -25.37
N LYS A 328 -46.26 -4.46 -25.39
CA LYS A 328 -47.13 -4.50 -24.21
C LYS A 328 -47.19 -5.90 -23.59
N ARG A 329 -47.16 -6.93 -24.43
CA ARG A 329 -47.20 -8.35 -24.03
C ARG A 329 -45.95 -8.78 -23.28
N TYR A 330 -44.75 -8.36 -23.72
CA TYR A 330 -43.51 -8.62 -22.99
C TYR A 330 -43.49 -7.92 -21.62
N ARG A 331 -43.96 -6.66 -21.55
CA ARG A 331 -44.05 -5.92 -20.27
C ARG A 331 -45.00 -6.59 -19.27
N LEU A 332 -46.13 -7.13 -19.75
CA LEU A 332 -47.04 -7.91 -18.92
C LEU A 332 -46.38 -9.20 -18.41
N LEU A 333 -45.70 -9.95 -19.27
CA LEU A 333 -44.97 -11.15 -18.86
C LEU A 333 -43.89 -10.82 -17.82
N LYS A 334 -43.22 -9.67 -17.95
CA LYS A 334 -42.26 -9.18 -16.95
C LYS A 334 -42.92 -8.94 -15.59
N GLN A 335 -44.11 -8.33 -15.54
CA GLN A 335 -44.85 -8.13 -14.29
C GLN A 335 -45.30 -9.46 -13.66
N LEU A 336 -45.77 -10.40 -14.48
CA LEU A 336 -46.16 -11.73 -14.03
C LEU A 336 -44.98 -12.53 -13.47
N SER A 337 -43.78 -12.41 -14.08
CA SER A 337 -42.56 -13.06 -13.59
C SER A 337 -42.06 -12.59 -12.22
N SER A 338 -42.60 -11.48 -11.70
CA SER A 338 -42.30 -10.99 -10.34
C SER A 338 -43.10 -11.71 -9.24
N LEU A 339 -43.99 -12.65 -9.60
CA LEU A 339 -44.68 -13.51 -8.64
C LEU A 339 -43.75 -14.66 -8.24
N SER A 340 -43.06 -14.49 -7.11
CA SER A 340 -41.91 -15.31 -6.68
C SER A 340 -42.22 -16.80 -6.49
N PHE A 341 -43.49 -17.17 -6.33
CA PHE A 341 -43.93 -18.54 -6.03
C PHE A 341 -44.61 -19.25 -7.21
N ILE A 342 -44.62 -18.62 -8.39
CA ILE A 342 -45.20 -19.20 -9.62
C ILE A 342 -44.08 -19.48 -10.63
N SER A 343 -44.10 -20.66 -11.22
CA SER A 343 -43.13 -21.06 -12.26
C SER A 343 -43.86 -21.57 -13.49
N VAL A 344 -43.48 -21.06 -14.66
CA VAL A 344 -44.07 -21.44 -15.97
C VAL A 344 -42.98 -21.79 -16.98
N LYS A 345 -43.34 -22.53 -18.04
CA LYS A 345 -42.40 -23.09 -19.02
C LYS A 345 -41.85 -22.05 -19.99
N ASN A 346 -42.68 -21.06 -20.35
CA ASN A 346 -42.35 -19.97 -21.25
C ASN A 346 -42.21 -18.65 -20.49
N ASP A 347 -41.48 -18.68 -19.37
CA ASP A 347 -41.23 -17.52 -18.53
C ASP A 347 -40.30 -16.49 -19.20
N ARG A 348 -40.30 -15.26 -18.68
CA ARG A 348 -39.45 -14.15 -19.13
C ARG A 348 -37.99 -14.57 -19.31
N ILE A 349 -37.44 -15.35 -18.37
CA ILE A 349 -36.03 -15.78 -18.41
C ILE A 349 -35.70 -16.53 -19.70
N LYS A 350 -36.58 -17.42 -20.16
CA LYS A 350 -36.38 -18.21 -21.39
C LYS A 350 -36.39 -17.32 -22.62
N ILE A 351 -37.30 -16.36 -22.66
CA ILE A 351 -37.46 -15.42 -23.77
C ILE A 351 -36.26 -14.46 -23.82
N ASP A 352 -35.82 -13.97 -22.65
CA ASP A 352 -34.62 -13.15 -22.52
C ASP A 352 -33.35 -13.90 -22.94
N ARG A 353 -33.21 -15.18 -22.58
CA ARG A 353 -32.10 -16.02 -23.06
C ARG A 353 -32.11 -16.19 -24.57
N LEU A 354 -33.27 -16.46 -25.17
CA LEU A 354 -33.42 -16.63 -26.61
C LEU A 354 -33.05 -15.34 -27.36
N VAL A 355 -33.63 -14.20 -26.97
CA VAL A 355 -33.36 -12.88 -27.57
C VAL A 355 -31.90 -12.48 -27.36
N SER A 356 -31.36 -12.63 -26.17
CA SER A 356 -29.97 -12.28 -25.86
C SER A 356 -28.98 -13.17 -26.61
N SER A 357 -29.24 -14.47 -26.79
CA SER A 357 -28.34 -15.36 -27.56
C SER A 357 -28.15 -14.95 -29.02
N ILE A 358 -29.11 -14.22 -29.57
CA ILE A 358 -29.10 -13.70 -30.95
C ILE A 358 -28.49 -12.29 -30.98
N LEU A 359 -28.85 -11.43 -30.02
CA LEU A 359 -28.27 -10.08 -29.90
C LEU A 359 -26.78 -10.12 -29.55
N VAL A 360 -26.32 -11.09 -28.74
CA VAL A 360 -24.89 -11.30 -28.44
C VAL A 360 -24.09 -11.64 -29.71
N LYS A 361 -24.72 -12.29 -30.69
CA LYS A 361 -24.09 -12.56 -31.99
C LYS A 361 -24.14 -11.35 -32.92
N SER A 362 -24.97 -10.33 -32.66
CA SER A 362 -25.03 -9.13 -33.48
C SER A 362 -23.87 -8.19 -33.14
N CYS A 363 -22.98 -7.94 -34.10
CA CYS A 363 -21.88 -7.00 -33.93
C CYS A 363 -22.34 -5.58 -34.31
N SER A 364 -22.67 -4.74 -33.32
CA SER A 364 -22.96 -3.32 -33.51
C SER A 364 -21.69 -2.49 -33.74
N ASP A 365 -20.58 -2.89 -33.13
CA ASP A 365 -19.36 -2.08 -33.03
C ASP A 365 -18.18 -2.77 -33.70
N PHE A 366 -18.24 -2.85 -35.03
CA PHE A 366 -17.11 -3.33 -35.83
C PHE A 366 -15.97 -2.31 -35.77
N TYR A 367 -14.96 -2.59 -34.94
CA TYR A 367 -13.73 -1.79 -34.87
C TYR A 367 -12.64 -2.38 -35.75
N VAL A 368 -12.27 -1.66 -36.80
CA VAL A 368 -11.12 -1.98 -37.67
C VAL A 368 -9.84 -2.12 -36.85
N SER A 369 -9.64 -1.28 -35.83
CA SER A 369 -8.50 -1.31 -34.90
C SER A 369 -8.32 -2.65 -34.19
N ALA A 370 -9.39 -3.39 -33.90
CA ALA A 370 -9.29 -4.71 -33.27
C ALA A 370 -8.70 -5.76 -34.22
N LEU A 371 -8.97 -5.64 -35.53
CA LEU A 371 -8.37 -6.53 -36.53
C LEU A 371 -6.88 -6.24 -36.75
N HIS A 372 -6.43 -5.06 -36.33
CA HIS A 372 -5.00 -4.75 -36.32
C HIS A 372 -4.21 -5.58 -35.29
N GLN A 373 -4.86 -6.17 -34.29
CA GLN A 373 -4.21 -6.93 -33.23
C GLN A 373 -4.50 -8.44 -33.29
N ARG A 374 -5.65 -8.83 -33.86
CA ARG A 374 -6.06 -10.24 -34.00
C ARG A 374 -6.83 -10.46 -35.30
N PRO A 375 -6.85 -11.67 -35.87
CA PRO A 375 -7.51 -11.90 -37.17
C PRO A 375 -9.04 -11.86 -37.10
N THR A 376 -9.65 -12.00 -35.93
CA THR A 376 -11.12 -12.05 -35.78
C THR A 376 -11.66 -10.87 -34.97
N CYS A 377 -12.85 -10.40 -35.31
CA CYS A 377 -13.60 -9.42 -34.55
C CYS A 377 -14.01 -9.99 -33.17
N LYS A 378 -14.37 -9.12 -32.22
CA LYS A 378 -14.87 -9.52 -30.88
C LYS A 378 -16.07 -10.48 -30.99
N CYS A 379 -16.88 -10.36 -32.04
CA CYS A 379 -18.06 -11.18 -32.29
C CYS A 379 -17.74 -12.63 -32.69
N GLY A 380 -16.47 -12.96 -32.98
CA GLY A 380 -16.04 -14.31 -33.34
C GLY A 380 -16.31 -14.72 -34.79
N PHE A 381 -16.75 -13.78 -35.64
CA PHE A 381 -16.94 -14.01 -37.07
C PHE A 381 -15.65 -14.51 -37.73
N LYS A 382 -15.78 -15.49 -38.61
CA LYS A 382 -14.74 -15.94 -39.52
C LYS A 382 -15.22 -15.75 -40.95
N LEU A 383 -14.27 -15.47 -41.85
CA LEU A 383 -14.56 -15.44 -43.28
C LEU A 383 -15.21 -16.78 -43.67
N GLY A 384 -16.46 -16.74 -44.15
CA GLY A 384 -17.26 -17.91 -44.54
C GLY A 384 -18.45 -18.27 -43.65
N ASP A 385 -18.67 -17.60 -42.50
CA ASP A 385 -19.77 -17.93 -41.57
C ASP A 385 -21.18 -17.59 -42.11
N ILE A 386 -22.22 -18.30 -41.60
CA ILE A 386 -23.65 -18.12 -41.92
C ILE A 386 -24.45 -18.00 -40.60
N LEU A 387 -25.40 -17.04 -40.50
CA LEU A 387 -26.22 -16.80 -39.29
C LEU A 387 -27.71 -17.15 -39.52
N GLU A 388 -28.26 -18.06 -38.71
CA GLU A 388 -29.70 -18.36 -38.64
C GLU A 388 -30.38 -17.52 -37.53
N VAL A 389 -31.43 -16.77 -37.86
CA VAL A 389 -32.15 -15.85 -36.95
C VAL A 389 -33.64 -16.20 -36.93
N PRO A 390 -34.27 -16.51 -35.77
CA PRO A 390 -35.71 -16.75 -35.66
C PRO A 390 -36.51 -15.47 -35.91
N SER A 391 -37.74 -15.61 -36.42
CA SER A 391 -38.57 -14.46 -36.79
C SER A 391 -39.25 -13.83 -35.56
N LYS A 392 -39.66 -12.56 -35.70
CA LYS A 392 -40.38 -11.82 -34.65
C LYS A 392 -41.65 -12.55 -34.19
N GLU A 393 -42.38 -13.13 -35.13
CA GLU A 393 -43.64 -13.84 -34.90
C GLU A 393 -43.44 -15.08 -34.02
N GLN A 394 -42.29 -15.76 -34.16
CA GLN A 394 -41.95 -16.92 -33.34
C GLN A 394 -41.71 -16.53 -31.87
N ILE A 395 -41.06 -15.38 -31.63
CA ILE A 395 -40.82 -14.90 -30.26
C ILE A 395 -42.12 -14.39 -29.63
N GLU A 396 -42.95 -13.66 -30.38
CA GLU A 396 -44.25 -13.19 -29.89
C GLU A 396 -45.19 -14.35 -29.52
N SER A 397 -45.15 -15.45 -30.27
CA SER A 397 -45.89 -16.67 -29.94
C SER A 397 -45.48 -17.25 -28.58
N LEU A 398 -44.18 -17.29 -28.28
CA LEU A 398 -43.67 -17.76 -26.99
C LEU A 398 -44.09 -16.83 -25.83
N ILE A 399 -44.09 -15.52 -26.04
CA ILE A 399 -44.56 -14.53 -25.05
C ILE A 399 -46.05 -14.77 -24.74
N ASN A 400 -46.87 -14.94 -25.78
CA ASN A 400 -48.30 -15.21 -25.62
C ASN A 400 -48.53 -16.50 -24.82
N GLN A 401 -47.75 -17.52 -25.10
CA GLN A 401 -47.85 -18.82 -24.41
C GLN A 401 -47.46 -18.70 -22.94
N GLY A 402 -46.41 -17.93 -22.60
CA GLY A 402 -46.03 -17.66 -21.22
C GLY A 402 -47.12 -16.95 -20.41
N ILE A 403 -47.81 -15.96 -21.01
CA ILE A 403 -48.91 -15.24 -20.35
C ILE A 403 -50.07 -16.20 -20.04
N ILE A 404 -50.42 -17.08 -20.99
CA ILE A 404 -51.49 -18.08 -20.80
C ILE A 404 -51.13 -19.03 -19.66
N GLU A 405 -49.89 -19.53 -19.63
CA GLU A 405 -49.41 -20.42 -18.56
C GLU A 405 -49.52 -19.76 -17.17
N TYR A 406 -49.21 -18.46 -17.05
CA TYR A 406 -49.38 -17.73 -15.78
C TYR A 406 -50.85 -17.61 -15.35
N ILE A 407 -51.77 -17.36 -16.29
CA ILE A 407 -53.21 -17.28 -16.02
C ILE A 407 -53.74 -18.65 -15.55
N GLU A 408 -53.29 -19.73 -16.18
CA GLU A 408 -53.69 -21.09 -15.81
C GLU A 408 -53.23 -21.45 -14.40
N VAL A 409 -51.98 -21.12 -14.03
CA VAL A 409 -51.46 -21.38 -12.68
C VAL A 409 -52.17 -20.52 -11.62
N LEU A 410 -52.47 -19.26 -11.92
CA LEU A 410 -53.20 -18.36 -10.99
C LEU A 410 -54.62 -18.85 -10.69
N ASN A 411 -55.29 -19.51 -11.65
CA ASN A 411 -56.60 -20.12 -11.47
C ASN A 411 -56.56 -21.54 -10.87
N SER A 412 -55.38 -22.04 -10.51
CA SER A 412 -55.28 -23.38 -9.95
C SER A 412 -55.90 -23.45 -8.54
N PRO A 413 -56.54 -24.59 -8.19
CA PRO A 413 -57.11 -24.79 -6.85
C PRO A 413 -56.09 -24.59 -5.72
N GLN A 414 -54.83 -24.95 -5.96
CA GLN A 414 -53.72 -24.83 -4.99
C GLN A 414 -53.40 -23.37 -4.63
N ILE A 415 -53.44 -22.46 -5.61
CA ILE A 415 -53.25 -21.03 -5.37
C ILE A 415 -54.47 -20.44 -4.65
N HIS A 416 -55.68 -20.88 -5.01
CA HIS A 416 -56.91 -20.43 -4.37
C HIS A 416 -56.96 -20.80 -2.88
N GLU A 417 -56.60 -22.04 -2.53
CA GLU A 417 -56.54 -22.51 -1.14
C GLU A 417 -55.56 -21.71 -0.27
N LYS A 418 -54.44 -21.26 -0.84
CA LYS A 418 -53.43 -20.45 -0.14
C LYS A 418 -53.82 -18.98 0.00
N VAL A 419 -54.41 -18.41 -1.06
CA VAL A 419 -54.66 -16.97 -1.13
C VAL A 419 -56.01 -16.56 -0.52
N LEU A 420 -57.05 -17.40 -0.61
CA LEU A 420 -58.39 -17.07 -0.10
C LEU A 420 -58.42 -16.81 1.42
N PRO A 421 -57.75 -17.58 2.30
CA PRO A 421 -57.68 -17.28 3.72
C PRO A 421 -57.03 -15.93 4.02
N PHE A 422 -55.98 -15.57 3.27
CA PHE A 422 -55.29 -14.28 3.39
C PHE A 422 -56.20 -13.12 2.94
N VAL A 423 -56.96 -13.30 1.87
CA VAL A 423 -57.97 -12.35 1.39
C VAL A 423 -59.04 -12.10 2.46
N THR A 424 -59.53 -13.14 3.13
CA THR A 424 -60.49 -13.00 4.24
C THR A 424 -59.87 -12.21 5.40
N GLY A 425 -58.62 -12.51 5.76
CA GLY A 425 -57.89 -11.74 6.78
C GLY A 425 -57.69 -10.26 6.42
N LEU A 426 -57.46 -9.93 5.15
CA LEU A 426 -57.39 -8.54 4.69
C LEU A 426 -58.73 -7.81 4.83
N GLU A 427 -59.86 -8.48 4.62
CA GLU A 427 -61.20 -7.90 4.82
C GLU A 427 -61.48 -7.62 6.30
N ASP A 428 -61.08 -8.53 7.18
CA ASP A 428 -61.26 -8.43 8.64
C ASP A 428 -60.45 -7.27 9.24
N VAL A 429 -59.28 -6.95 8.67
CA VAL A 429 -58.42 -5.82 9.08
C VAL A 429 -58.79 -4.51 8.36
N GLY A 430 -59.87 -4.50 7.57
CA GLY A 430 -60.40 -3.30 6.91
C GLY A 430 -59.78 -2.94 5.56
N ARG A 431 -58.89 -3.78 5.00
CA ARG A 431 -58.26 -3.59 3.68
C ARG A 431 -59.08 -4.19 2.53
N LYS A 432 -60.38 -3.89 2.49
CA LYS A 432 -61.35 -4.49 1.54
C LYS A 432 -60.97 -4.28 0.05
N LYS A 433 -60.39 -3.13 -0.29
CA LYS A 433 -59.95 -2.82 -1.68
C LYS A 433 -58.82 -3.71 -2.16
N ASP A 434 -57.90 -4.10 -1.28
CA ASP A 434 -56.77 -4.96 -1.64
C ASP A 434 -57.24 -6.41 -1.77
N ALA A 435 -58.12 -6.86 -0.86
CA ALA A 435 -58.79 -8.15 -0.94
C ALA A 435 -59.57 -8.34 -2.25
N GLU A 436 -60.31 -7.32 -2.69
CA GLU A 436 -61.08 -7.35 -3.95
C GLU A 436 -60.17 -7.43 -5.19
N ARG A 437 -59.03 -6.72 -5.17
CA ARG A 437 -58.04 -6.77 -6.26
C ARG A 437 -57.36 -8.14 -6.35
N VAL A 438 -57.00 -8.73 -5.20
CA VAL A 438 -56.44 -10.09 -5.14
C VAL A 438 -57.46 -11.11 -5.65
N ARG A 439 -58.75 -11.01 -5.25
CA ARG A 439 -59.82 -11.87 -5.79
C ARG A 439 -59.99 -11.72 -7.29
N SER A 440 -59.88 -10.49 -7.80
CA SER A 440 -60.01 -10.20 -9.23
C SER A 440 -58.86 -10.81 -10.04
N LEU A 441 -57.69 -10.97 -9.45
CA LEU A 441 -56.52 -11.57 -10.10
C LEU A 441 -56.57 -13.10 -10.12
N ILE A 442 -56.93 -13.74 -9.00
CA ILE A 442 -56.98 -15.22 -8.92
C ILE A 442 -58.20 -15.82 -9.63
N ASN A 443 -59.28 -15.06 -9.82
CA ASN A 443 -60.45 -15.46 -10.59
C ASN A 443 -60.41 -14.93 -12.03
N PHE A 444 -59.25 -14.44 -12.49
CA PHE A 444 -59.12 -13.87 -13.80
C PHE A 444 -59.20 -14.96 -14.87
N THR A 445 -60.28 -14.98 -15.64
CA THR A 445 -60.45 -15.93 -16.75
C THR A 445 -60.19 -15.27 -18.10
N LEU A 446 -59.70 -16.05 -19.06
CA LEU A 446 -59.71 -15.65 -20.47
C LEU A 446 -61.18 -15.46 -20.91
N ALA A 447 -61.60 -14.21 -21.08
CA ALA A 447 -62.94 -13.87 -21.56
C ALA A 447 -63.13 -14.22 -23.05
N ASP A 448 -64.39 -14.28 -23.52
CA ASP A 448 -64.81 -14.57 -24.91
C ASP A 448 -64.30 -13.58 -26.00
N GLY A 449 -63.25 -12.83 -25.74
CA GLY A 449 -62.60 -11.89 -26.67
C GLY A 449 -61.10 -12.13 -26.91
N GLY A 450 -60.56 -13.27 -26.49
CA GLY A 450 -59.19 -13.70 -26.76
C GLY A 450 -58.10 -13.02 -25.90
N LEU A 451 -56.84 -13.43 -26.11
CA LEU A 451 -55.68 -13.01 -25.32
C LEU A 451 -55.46 -11.49 -25.30
N GLU A 452 -55.87 -10.78 -26.36
CA GLU A 452 -55.62 -9.34 -26.51
C GLU A 452 -56.37 -8.50 -25.47
N ARG A 453 -57.67 -8.77 -25.27
CA ARG A 453 -58.45 -8.13 -24.20
C ARG A 453 -57.97 -8.54 -22.81
N ALA A 454 -57.49 -9.79 -22.68
CA ALA A 454 -56.95 -10.30 -21.43
C ALA A 454 -55.65 -9.60 -21.03
N VAL A 455 -54.76 -9.34 -21.98
CA VAL A 455 -53.51 -8.58 -21.78
C VAL A 455 -53.82 -7.18 -21.26
N ASP A 456 -54.79 -6.48 -21.84
CA ASP A 456 -55.16 -5.13 -21.42
C ASP A 456 -55.76 -5.10 -20.00
N ALA A 457 -56.63 -6.05 -19.68
CA ALA A 457 -57.25 -6.15 -18.36
C ALA A 457 -56.22 -6.51 -17.28
N LEU A 458 -55.33 -7.48 -17.53
CA LEU A 458 -54.28 -7.87 -16.59
C LEU A 458 -53.24 -6.79 -16.37
N PHE A 459 -52.82 -6.09 -17.43
CA PHE A 459 -51.84 -5.01 -17.32
C PHE A 459 -52.34 -3.83 -16.47
N ASN A 460 -53.66 -3.57 -16.50
CA ASN A 460 -54.28 -2.54 -15.65
C ASN A 460 -54.54 -3.03 -14.21
N LEU A 461 -54.70 -4.34 -14.02
CA LEU A 461 -54.93 -4.95 -12.71
C LEU A 461 -53.62 -5.09 -11.91
N LEU A 462 -52.54 -5.48 -12.56
CA LEU A 462 -51.23 -5.73 -11.96
C LEU A 462 -50.47 -4.42 -11.71
N ASN A 463 -50.15 -4.17 -10.44
CA ASN A 463 -49.22 -3.13 -10.01
C ASN A 463 -48.29 -3.68 -8.91
N SER A 464 -47.22 -2.96 -8.59
CA SER A 464 -46.22 -3.40 -7.58
C SER A 464 -46.86 -3.76 -6.24
N SER A 465 -47.77 -2.93 -5.75
CA SER A 465 -48.47 -3.18 -4.48
C SER A 465 -49.30 -4.48 -4.49
N LEU A 466 -49.95 -4.82 -5.61
CA LEU A 466 -50.70 -6.08 -5.74
C LEU A 466 -49.77 -7.28 -5.84
N ILE A 467 -48.64 -7.16 -6.53
CA ILE A 467 -47.62 -8.22 -6.63
C ILE A 467 -47.02 -8.51 -5.26
N ASP A 468 -46.68 -7.49 -4.48
CA ASP A 468 -46.16 -7.65 -3.11
C ASP A 468 -47.20 -8.32 -2.21
N THR A 469 -48.47 -7.89 -2.30
CA THR A 469 -49.58 -8.48 -1.54
C THR A 469 -49.81 -9.95 -1.92
N MET A 470 -49.67 -10.29 -3.21
CA MET A 470 -49.76 -11.68 -3.69
C MET A 470 -48.58 -12.52 -3.19
N ASN A 471 -47.35 -12.00 -3.23
CA ASN A 471 -46.18 -12.69 -2.70
C ASN A 471 -46.27 -12.89 -1.19
N GLU A 472 -46.80 -11.91 -0.45
CA GLU A 472 -47.08 -12.03 0.99
C GLU A 472 -48.10 -13.14 1.27
N ALA A 473 -49.23 -13.13 0.53
CA ALA A 473 -50.28 -14.16 0.60
C ALA A 473 -49.73 -15.57 0.34
N MET A 474 -48.86 -15.70 -0.67
CA MET A 474 -48.26 -16.98 -1.03
C MET A 474 -47.11 -17.40 -0.09
N SER A 475 -46.48 -16.47 0.61
CA SER A 475 -45.35 -16.77 1.51
C SER A 475 -45.78 -17.45 2.81
N GLY A 476 -46.93 -17.11 3.40
CA GLY A 476 -47.55 -17.79 4.55
C GLY A 476 -46.58 -18.37 5.62
N LYS A 477 -46.90 -19.55 6.17
CA LYS A 477 -45.96 -20.36 6.99
C LYS A 477 -45.06 -21.25 6.12
N ALA A 478 -44.68 -20.80 4.93
CA ALA A 478 -43.99 -21.67 4.00
C ALA A 478 -42.53 -21.92 4.43
N VAL A 479 -42.16 -23.20 4.53
CA VAL A 479 -40.77 -23.62 4.71
C VAL A 479 -40.11 -23.57 3.33
N VAL A 480 -39.05 -22.76 3.20
CA VAL A 480 -38.24 -22.67 1.96
C VAL A 480 -36.93 -23.41 2.19
N VAL A 481 -36.63 -24.36 1.33
CA VAL A 481 -35.43 -25.19 1.41
C VAL A 481 -34.52 -24.90 0.21
N GLU A 482 -33.24 -24.64 0.44
CA GLU A 482 -32.28 -24.36 -0.63
C GLU A 482 -31.67 -25.64 -1.23
N ARG A 483 -31.47 -25.69 -2.55
CA ARG A 483 -30.86 -26.80 -3.29
C ARG A 483 -29.83 -26.32 -4.30
N ASN A 484 -28.60 -26.82 -4.23
CA ASN A 484 -27.53 -26.40 -5.14
C ASN A 484 -27.60 -27.19 -6.47
N LEU A 485 -27.78 -26.50 -7.59
CA LEU A 485 -27.84 -27.07 -8.93
C LEU A 485 -26.51 -27.66 -9.38
N ASP A 486 -25.38 -27.14 -8.88
CA ASP A 486 -24.05 -27.68 -9.22
C ASP A 486 -23.90 -29.11 -8.74
N GLU A 487 -24.49 -29.47 -7.60
CA GLU A 487 -24.48 -30.84 -7.10
C GLU A 487 -25.24 -31.78 -8.04
N LEU A 488 -26.37 -31.34 -8.59
CA LEU A 488 -27.10 -32.11 -9.59
C LEU A 488 -26.30 -32.21 -10.90
N TYR A 489 -25.70 -31.11 -11.33
CA TYR A 489 -24.90 -31.05 -12.56
C TYR A 489 -23.65 -31.93 -12.48
N GLU A 490 -22.88 -31.87 -11.40
CA GLU A 490 -21.68 -32.71 -11.16
C GLU A 490 -22.03 -34.19 -11.13
N ASN A 491 -23.24 -34.54 -10.64
CA ASN A 491 -23.70 -35.93 -10.63
C ASN A 491 -24.12 -36.45 -12.01
N LEU A 492 -24.46 -35.56 -12.95
CA LEU A 492 -24.98 -35.90 -14.27
C LEU A 492 -23.96 -35.78 -15.42
N ILE A 493 -22.96 -34.90 -15.31
CA ILE A 493 -22.06 -34.61 -16.42
C ILE A 493 -21.17 -35.80 -16.81
N GLU A 494 -20.94 -35.95 -18.13
CA GLU A 494 -20.04 -36.95 -18.74
C GLU A 494 -20.32 -38.42 -18.38
N ARG A 495 -21.56 -38.75 -18.01
CA ARG A 495 -21.95 -40.10 -17.61
C ARG A 495 -23.21 -40.57 -18.35
N ASN A 496 -23.27 -41.87 -18.62
CA ASN A 496 -24.45 -42.52 -19.22
C ASN A 496 -25.32 -43.13 -18.14
N PHE A 497 -26.62 -42.84 -18.15
CA PHE A 497 -27.58 -43.35 -17.16
C PHE A 497 -28.78 -43.99 -17.85
N ILE A 498 -29.30 -45.07 -17.27
CA ILE A 498 -30.64 -45.57 -17.59
C ILE A 498 -31.69 -44.65 -16.95
N ARG A 499 -32.88 -44.51 -17.56
CA ARG A 499 -33.95 -43.60 -17.12
C ARG A 499 -34.22 -43.65 -15.61
N LYS A 500 -34.36 -44.87 -15.06
CA LYS A 500 -34.60 -45.08 -13.62
C LYS A 500 -33.52 -44.43 -12.74
N ARG A 501 -32.25 -44.50 -13.16
CA ARG A 501 -31.13 -43.94 -12.40
C ARG A 501 -31.09 -42.42 -12.45
N LEU A 502 -31.51 -41.80 -13.56
CA LEU A 502 -31.68 -40.34 -13.64
C LEU A 502 -32.79 -39.86 -12.72
N GLU A 503 -33.91 -40.60 -12.68
CA GLU A 503 -35.03 -40.30 -11.78
C GLU A 503 -34.57 -40.41 -10.32
N GLU A 504 -33.82 -41.45 -9.94
CA GLU A 504 -33.23 -41.61 -8.61
C GLU A 504 -32.29 -40.45 -8.23
N ILE A 505 -31.34 -40.08 -9.10
CA ILE A 505 -30.40 -38.97 -8.84
C ILE A 505 -31.14 -37.65 -8.64
N PHE A 506 -32.16 -37.40 -9.45
CA PHE A 506 -32.98 -36.19 -9.32
C PHE A 506 -33.80 -36.19 -8.04
N ILE A 507 -34.40 -37.33 -7.66
CA ILE A 507 -35.16 -37.46 -6.41
C ILE A 507 -34.24 -37.32 -5.19
N GLU A 508 -33.06 -37.94 -5.21
CA GLU A 508 -32.05 -37.83 -4.15
C GLU A 508 -31.61 -36.37 -3.96
N TRP A 509 -31.38 -35.64 -5.05
CA TRP A 509 -31.08 -34.21 -5.00
C TRP A 509 -32.27 -33.39 -4.49
N LEU A 510 -33.48 -33.69 -4.96
CA LEU A 510 -34.69 -32.98 -4.58
C LEU A 510 -34.99 -33.14 -3.09
N GLU A 511 -35.03 -34.37 -2.58
CA GLU A 511 -35.31 -34.68 -1.17
C GLU A 511 -34.15 -34.27 -0.25
N GLY A 512 -32.90 -34.49 -0.64
CA GLY A 512 -31.74 -34.24 0.23
C GLY A 512 -31.66 -35.25 1.40
N LYS A 513 -31.26 -34.80 2.59
CA LYS A 513 -31.06 -35.68 3.77
C LYS A 513 -32.34 -35.95 4.58
N GLU A 514 -33.42 -35.20 4.36
CA GLU A 514 -34.69 -35.33 5.06
C GLU A 514 -35.85 -35.33 4.07
N ARG A 515 -36.93 -36.05 4.39
CA ARG A 515 -38.09 -36.15 3.50
C ARG A 515 -38.85 -34.82 3.50
N ILE A 516 -38.85 -34.15 2.35
CA ILE A 516 -39.52 -32.85 2.18
C ILE A 516 -41.02 -33.08 1.99
N ASP A 517 -41.84 -32.30 2.68
CA ASP A 517 -43.30 -32.32 2.49
C ASP A 517 -43.71 -31.70 1.15
N GLN A 518 -44.80 -32.18 0.55
CA GLN A 518 -45.25 -31.77 -0.79
C GLN A 518 -45.60 -30.26 -0.89
N GLU A 519 -45.82 -29.58 0.24
CA GLU A 519 -46.13 -28.16 0.30
C GLU A 519 -44.90 -27.24 0.47
N THR A 520 -43.69 -27.82 0.57
CA THR A 520 -42.43 -27.08 0.80
C THR A 520 -41.89 -26.44 -0.47
N TYR A 521 -41.49 -25.17 -0.42
CA TYR A 521 -40.87 -24.50 -1.58
C TYR A 521 -39.37 -24.78 -1.64
N ILE A 522 -38.87 -25.04 -2.86
CA ILE A 522 -37.45 -25.31 -3.10
C ILE A 522 -36.83 -24.13 -3.85
N LYS A 523 -35.82 -23.50 -3.24
CA LYS A 523 -35.03 -22.43 -3.85
C LYS A 523 -33.74 -23.01 -4.42
N VAL A 524 -33.55 -22.92 -5.73
CA VAL A 524 -32.36 -23.47 -6.39
C VAL A 524 -31.21 -22.44 -6.40
N THR A 525 -30.03 -22.83 -5.93
CA THR A 525 -28.78 -22.04 -5.90
C THR A 525 -27.73 -22.66 -6.84
N ALA A 526 -26.69 -21.94 -7.26
CA ALA A 526 -25.58 -22.50 -8.03
C ALA A 526 -24.27 -21.83 -7.61
N GLY A 527 -23.17 -22.58 -7.61
CA GLY A 527 -21.82 -22.14 -7.29
C GLY A 527 -21.05 -21.61 -8.51
N LYS A 528 -20.15 -20.66 -8.26
CA LYS A 528 -19.27 -20.06 -9.27
C LYS A 528 -18.25 -21.10 -9.79
N ARG A 529 -18.52 -21.76 -10.93
CA ARG A 529 -17.51 -22.36 -11.84
C ARG A 529 -18.02 -22.19 -13.27
N GLY A 530 -17.31 -21.68 -14.28
CA GLY A 530 -15.97 -21.15 -14.47
C GLY A 530 -15.75 -21.06 -15.99
N TYR A 531 -15.27 -19.93 -16.48
CA TYR A 531 -14.60 -19.84 -17.79
C TYR A 531 -13.45 -18.84 -17.66
N GLY A 532 -12.22 -19.34 -17.80
CA GLY A 532 -11.04 -18.57 -18.22
C GLY A 532 -10.38 -17.68 -17.17
N ALA A 533 -9.27 -18.17 -16.63
CA ALA A 533 -8.24 -17.36 -15.99
C ALA A 533 -7.60 -16.41 -17.02
N PHE A 534 -8.13 -15.19 -17.13
CA PHE A 534 -7.43 -14.00 -17.65
C PHE A 534 -8.04 -12.76 -16.96
N GLY A 535 -7.30 -12.15 -16.02
CA GLY A 535 -7.65 -10.90 -15.34
C GLY A 535 -8.60 -11.07 -14.14
N GLU A 536 -8.06 -11.27 -12.94
CA GLU A 536 -8.79 -11.67 -11.73
C GLU A 536 -9.80 -10.67 -11.11
N GLU A 537 -9.98 -9.46 -11.67
CA GLU A 537 -11.00 -8.50 -11.19
C GLU A 537 -12.18 -8.32 -12.16
N GLY A 538 -11.94 -8.32 -13.48
CA GLY A 538 -12.99 -8.01 -14.46
C GLY A 538 -14.04 -9.08 -14.71
N GLY A 539 -13.72 -10.34 -14.42
CA GLY A 539 -14.70 -11.43 -14.45
C GLY A 539 -15.75 -11.34 -13.33
N LYS A 540 -15.39 -10.76 -12.17
CA LYS A 540 -16.27 -10.69 -11.00
C LYS A 540 -17.33 -9.60 -11.15
N LEU A 541 -16.95 -8.41 -11.62
CA LEU A 541 -17.88 -7.30 -11.84
C LEU A 541 -18.96 -7.68 -12.87
N LYS A 542 -18.54 -8.32 -13.98
CA LYS A 542 -19.46 -8.80 -15.01
C LYS A 542 -20.42 -9.87 -14.48
N GLY A 543 -19.92 -10.79 -13.63
CA GLY A 543 -20.77 -11.77 -12.95
C GLY A 543 -21.83 -11.14 -12.05
N VAL A 544 -21.50 -10.06 -11.32
CA VAL A 544 -22.47 -9.33 -10.48
C VAL A 544 -23.53 -8.65 -11.36
N ILE A 545 -23.15 -8.08 -12.51
CA ILE A 545 -24.07 -7.45 -13.45
C ILE A 545 -25.04 -8.48 -14.03
N GLU A 546 -24.52 -9.58 -14.58
CA GLU A 546 -25.33 -10.61 -15.23
C GLU A 546 -26.31 -11.30 -14.26
N GLN A 547 -25.93 -11.44 -12.99
CA GLN A 547 -26.75 -12.12 -11.98
C GLN A 547 -27.76 -11.19 -11.29
N ARG A 548 -27.40 -9.91 -11.08
CA ARG A 548 -28.13 -9.06 -10.11
C ARG A 548 -28.52 -7.68 -10.63
N PHE A 549 -27.77 -7.13 -11.58
CA PHE A 549 -28.05 -5.82 -12.18
C PHE A 549 -28.03 -5.89 -13.73
N PRO A 550 -28.81 -6.79 -14.35
CA PRO A 550 -28.72 -7.06 -15.79
C PRO A 550 -29.10 -5.86 -16.66
N GLU A 551 -29.90 -4.92 -16.15
CA GLU A 551 -30.17 -3.62 -16.77
C GLU A 551 -28.90 -2.79 -17.03
N LEU A 552 -27.84 -2.98 -16.25
CA LEU A 552 -26.55 -2.29 -16.44
C LEU A 552 -25.72 -2.91 -17.57
N SER A 553 -26.10 -4.08 -18.10
CA SER A 553 -25.36 -4.75 -19.17
C SER A 553 -25.28 -3.91 -20.45
N ILE A 554 -26.29 -3.07 -20.71
CA ILE A 554 -26.27 -2.14 -21.86
C ILE A 554 -25.13 -1.13 -21.79
N LEU A 555 -24.75 -0.73 -20.57
CA LEU A 555 -23.59 0.15 -20.36
C LEU A 555 -22.31 -0.62 -20.67
N THR A 556 -22.12 -1.82 -20.11
CA THR A 556 -20.89 -2.60 -20.35
C THR A 556 -20.61 -2.98 -21.81
N GLN A 557 -21.62 -2.85 -22.69
CA GLN A 557 -21.45 -3.06 -24.13
C GLN A 557 -20.92 -1.80 -24.85
N ASN A 558 -21.22 -0.61 -24.31
CA ASN A 558 -20.94 0.68 -24.95
C ASN A 558 -19.79 1.46 -24.31
N MET A 559 -19.34 1.07 -23.11
CA MET A 559 -18.20 1.65 -22.41
C MET A 559 -17.19 0.58 -22.04
N ASP A 560 -15.93 0.99 -21.93
CA ASP A 560 -14.91 0.11 -21.40
C ASP A 560 -15.15 -0.15 -19.89
N GLU A 561 -14.47 -1.17 -19.38
CA GLU A 561 -14.66 -1.60 -18.00
C GLU A 561 -14.21 -0.53 -16.98
N LYS A 562 -13.24 0.32 -17.36
CA LYS A 562 -12.71 1.37 -16.49
C LYS A 562 -13.70 2.52 -16.35
N ASP A 563 -14.27 2.96 -17.46
CA ASP A 563 -15.31 3.98 -17.52
C ASP A 563 -16.56 3.51 -16.78
N PHE A 564 -16.95 2.25 -16.95
CA PHE A 564 -18.07 1.66 -16.20
C PHE A 564 -17.79 1.60 -14.70
N ASN A 565 -16.59 1.18 -14.30
CA ASN A 565 -16.17 1.20 -12.90
C ASN A 565 -16.23 2.62 -12.31
N SER A 566 -15.64 3.60 -13.00
CA SER A 566 -15.73 5.01 -12.64
C SER A 566 -17.18 5.47 -12.50
N LEU A 567 -18.08 5.03 -13.38
CA LEU A 567 -19.49 5.42 -13.35
C LEU A 567 -20.21 4.92 -12.09
N ILE A 568 -19.95 3.69 -11.65
CA ILE A 568 -20.51 3.14 -10.41
C ILE A 568 -20.11 4.01 -9.21
N TRP A 569 -18.82 4.27 -9.06
CA TRP A 569 -18.33 4.98 -7.87
C TRP A 569 -18.66 6.47 -7.88
N ILE A 570 -18.67 7.10 -9.04
CA ILE A 570 -19.03 8.52 -9.16
C ILE A 570 -20.52 8.72 -8.93
N THR A 571 -21.40 7.88 -9.49
CA THR A 571 -22.85 7.98 -9.21
C THR A 571 -23.13 7.73 -7.73
N ARG A 572 -22.49 6.74 -7.12
CA ARG A 572 -22.56 6.53 -5.67
C ARG A 572 -22.09 7.76 -4.89
N TRP A 573 -20.97 8.37 -5.29
CA TRP A 573 -20.41 9.57 -4.65
C TRP A 573 -21.31 10.81 -4.80
N LEU A 574 -21.97 10.99 -5.96
CA LEU A 574 -22.96 12.04 -6.15
C LEU A 574 -24.16 11.83 -5.22
N ASN A 575 -24.66 10.59 -5.14
CA ASN A 575 -25.79 10.23 -4.30
C ASN A 575 -25.51 10.46 -2.79
N GLN A 576 -24.35 10.03 -2.28
CA GLN A 576 -24.03 10.18 -0.85
C GLN A 576 -23.92 11.64 -0.42
N HIS A 577 -23.54 12.55 -1.33
CA HIS A 577 -23.43 13.99 -1.06
C HIS A 577 -24.68 14.78 -1.47
N ALA A 578 -25.73 14.13 -1.97
CA ALA A 578 -26.93 14.76 -2.51
C ALA A 578 -26.62 15.78 -3.63
N ILE A 579 -25.65 15.47 -4.48
CA ILE A 579 -25.28 16.27 -5.66
C ILE A 579 -26.09 15.76 -6.86
N ALA A 580 -26.62 16.70 -7.64
CA ALA A 580 -27.46 16.39 -8.79
C ALA A 580 -26.68 15.57 -9.87
N PHE A 581 -27.27 14.48 -10.36
CA PHE A 581 -26.61 13.54 -11.27
C PHE A 581 -26.28 14.14 -12.64
N GLU A 582 -26.91 15.25 -13.04
CA GLU A 582 -26.61 16.01 -14.25
C GLU A 582 -25.19 16.60 -14.23
N ARG A 583 -24.57 16.69 -13.04
CA ARG A 583 -23.16 17.09 -12.92
C ARG A 583 -22.19 16.02 -13.40
N ILE A 584 -22.64 14.80 -13.71
CA ILE A 584 -21.74 13.72 -14.13
C ILE A 584 -21.01 14.01 -15.45
N ASP A 585 -21.63 14.76 -16.36
CA ASP A 585 -21.00 15.19 -17.62
C ASP A 585 -19.80 16.11 -17.39
N THR A 586 -19.73 16.77 -16.22
CA THR A 586 -18.59 17.59 -15.84
C THR A 586 -17.43 16.75 -15.28
N LEU A 587 -17.68 15.49 -14.93
CA LEU A 587 -16.73 14.58 -14.30
C LEU A 587 -16.14 13.55 -15.29
N PHE A 588 -16.73 13.39 -16.47
CA PHE A 588 -16.31 12.44 -17.50
C PHE A 588 -15.90 13.09 -18.83
N THR A 589 -15.08 12.37 -19.60
CA THR A 589 -14.75 12.69 -20.99
C THR A 589 -15.75 12.11 -21.99
N PHE A 590 -16.59 11.15 -21.58
CA PHE A 590 -17.68 10.63 -22.40
C PHE A 590 -18.98 11.36 -22.07
N SER A 591 -19.82 11.57 -23.08
CA SER A 591 -21.05 12.34 -22.95
C SER A 591 -22.23 11.45 -22.57
N THR A 592 -22.84 11.67 -21.40
CA THR A 592 -24.09 10.97 -21.01
C THR A 592 -25.30 11.42 -21.84
N THR A 593 -25.13 12.44 -22.69
CA THR A 593 -26.17 12.93 -23.62
C THR A 593 -26.74 11.84 -24.54
N SER A 594 -25.97 10.77 -24.81
CA SER A 594 -26.43 9.61 -25.58
C SER A 594 -27.40 8.69 -24.83
N LEU A 595 -27.52 8.85 -23.50
CA LEU A 595 -28.28 7.98 -22.59
C LEU A 595 -29.48 8.70 -21.94
N LYS A 596 -29.84 9.92 -22.38
CA LYS A 596 -30.83 10.79 -21.71
C LYS A 596 -32.16 10.12 -21.33
N ASP A 597 -32.68 9.22 -22.17
CA ASP A 597 -33.96 8.55 -21.92
C ASP A 597 -33.85 7.35 -20.95
N GLU A 598 -32.64 6.83 -20.73
CA GLU A 598 -32.37 5.67 -19.86
C GLU A 598 -31.64 6.05 -18.56
N TRP A 599 -31.04 7.24 -18.50
CA TRP A 599 -30.19 7.71 -17.39
C TRP A 599 -30.90 7.66 -16.03
N GLU A 600 -32.13 8.19 -15.94
CA GLU A 600 -32.92 8.16 -14.69
C GLU A 600 -33.18 6.73 -14.18
N ARG A 601 -33.31 5.75 -15.09
CA ARG A 601 -33.54 4.34 -14.72
C ARG A 601 -32.26 3.63 -14.29
N VAL A 602 -31.14 3.99 -14.90
CA VAL A 602 -29.86 3.30 -14.75
C VAL A 602 -29.06 3.84 -13.56
N VAL A 603 -29.14 5.13 -13.26
CA VAL A 603 -28.43 5.77 -12.14
C VAL A 603 -28.75 5.13 -10.80
N GLN A 604 -30.03 4.87 -10.53
CA GLN A 604 -30.43 4.23 -9.27
C GLN A 604 -29.84 2.82 -9.15
N SER A 605 -29.81 2.08 -10.26
CA SER A 605 -29.22 0.74 -10.33
C SER A 605 -27.69 0.77 -10.14
N LEU A 606 -27.01 1.82 -10.63
CA LEU A 606 -25.57 2.03 -10.40
C LEU A 606 -25.26 2.32 -8.93
N VAL A 607 -26.07 3.17 -8.28
CA VAL A 607 -25.94 3.46 -6.84
C VAL A 607 -26.15 2.18 -6.01
N GLU A 608 -27.21 1.43 -6.31
CA GLU A 608 -27.51 0.16 -5.64
C GLU A 608 -26.42 -0.89 -5.85
N MET A 609 -25.84 -0.95 -7.04
CA MET A 609 -24.69 -1.81 -7.33
C MET A 609 -23.47 -1.42 -6.49
N GLY A 610 -23.16 -0.12 -6.38
CA GLY A 610 -22.07 0.37 -5.54
C GLY A 610 -22.27 0.02 -4.05
N GLU A 611 -23.48 0.21 -3.52
CA GLU A 611 -23.81 -0.19 -2.13
C GLU A 611 -23.72 -1.71 -1.94
N TYR A 612 -24.17 -2.49 -2.93
CA TYR A 612 -24.06 -3.94 -2.91
C TYR A 612 -22.61 -4.41 -2.85
N LEU A 613 -21.75 -3.86 -3.70
CA LEU A 613 -20.33 -4.20 -3.76
C LEU A 613 -19.63 -3.90 -2.42
N VAL A 614 -19.88 -2.73 -1.82
CA VAL A 614 -19.32 -2.38 -0.51
C VAL A 614 -19.83 -3.33 0.60
N GLY A 615 -21.10 -3.73 0.56
CA GLY A 615 -21.71 -4.55 1.61
C GLY A 615 -21.45 -6.06 1.51
N ASN A 616 -21.13 -6.57 0.31
CA ASN A 616 -21.08 -8.02 0.05
C ASN A 616 -19.78 -8.50 -0.61
N GLU A 617 -18.99 -7.61 -1.21
CA GLU A 617 -17.74 -7.93 -1.94
C GLU A 617 -16.66 -6.87 -1.61
N GLU A 618 -16.37 -6.65 -0.31
CA GLU A 618 -15.54 -5.52 0.20
C GLU A 618 -14.15 -5.43 -0.46
N ASP A 619 -13.45 -6.55 -0.62
CA ASP A 619 -12.11 -6.58 -1.24
C ASP A 619 -12.16 -6.12 -2.71
N LEU A 620 -13.19 -6.55 -3.44
CA LEU A 620 -13.41 -6.13 -4.83
C LEU A 620 -13.75 -4.63 -4.88
N ALA A 621 -14.61 -4.15 -3.99
CA ALA A 621 -14.95 -2.74 -3.90
C ALA A 621 -13.71 -1.87 -3.62
N ALA A 622 -12.83 -2.30 -2.72
CA ALA A 622 -11.61 -1.56 -2.39
C ALA A 622 -10.66 -1.42 -3.60
N GLY A 623 -10.42 -2.51 -4.35
CA GLY A 623 -9.59 -2.48 -5.55
C GLY A 623 -10.17 -1.56 -6.64
N LEU A 624 -11.48 -1.68 -6.88
CA LEU A 624 -12.20 -0.89 -7.87
C LEU A 624 -12.20 0.62 -7.53
N ILE A 625 -12.40 0.98 -6.26
CA ILE A 625 -12.35 2.38 -5.80
C ILE A 625 -10.92 2.94 -5.95
N GLN A 626 -9.90 2.16 -5.59
CA GLN A 626 -8.50 2.59 -5.71
C GLN A 626 -8.13 2.90 -7.17
N GLN A 627 -8.64 2.11 -8.10
CA GLN A 627 -8.48 2.39 -9.53
C GLN A 627 -9.09 3.73 -9.91
N VAL A 628 -10.33 4.01 -9.50
CA VAL A 628 -11.00 5.30 -9.76
C VAL A 628 -10.24 6.47 -9.14
N GLU A 629 -9.76 6.34 -7.90
CA GLU A 629 -8.94 7.39 -7.28
C GLU A 629 -7.62 7.65 -8.04
N SER A 630 -7.01 6.60 -8.59
CA SER A 630 -5.81 6.73 -9.42
C SER A 630 -6.10 7.45 -10.74
N GLU A 631 -7.27 7.20 -11.34
CA GLU A 631 -7.71 7.84 -12.59
C GLU A 631 -8.09 9.32 -12.38
N ILE A 632 -8.65 9.66 -11.22
CA ILE A 632 -8.92 11.05 -10.79
C ILE A 632 -7.62 11.78 -10.41
N GLY A 633 -6.50 11.09 -10.26
CA GLY A 633 -5.24 11.61 -9.71
C GLY A 633 -4.62 12.83 -10.41
N SER A 634 -5.12 13.26 -11.57
CA SER A 634 -4.75 14.55 -12.18
C SER A 634 -5.36 15.73 -11.40
N SER A 635 -4.60 16.81 -11.18
CA SER A 635 -5.09 17.93 -10.35
C SER A 635 -6.37 18.56 -10.92
N GLU A 636 -6.47 18.68 -12.24
CA GLU A 636 -7.64 19.27 -12.92
C GLU A 636 -8.93 18.49 -12.64
N LYS A 637 -8.94 17.15 -12.76
CA LYS A 637 -10.14 16.35 -12.47
C LYS A 637 -10.49 16.39 -10.99
N LYS A 638 -9.48 16.25 -10.13
CA LYS A 638 -9.63 16.33 -8.68
C LYS A 638 -10.26 17.66 -8.24
N ASP A 639 -9.84 18.78 -8.83
CA ASP A 639 -10.37 20.10 -8.51
C ASP A 639 -11.87 20.22 -8.83
N ILE A 640 -12.38 19.53 -9.86
CA ILE A 640 -13.82 19.52 -10.18
C ILE A 640 -14.64 18.90 -9.04
N PHE A 641 -14.22 17.74 -8.52
CA PHE A 641 -14.88 17.10 -7.38
C PHE A 641 -14.87 18.00 -6.14
N LEU A 642 -13.72 18.63 -5.87
CA LEU A 642 -13.57 19.52 -4.72
C LEU A 642 -14.43 20.78 -4.86
N ASN A 643 -14.54 21.35 -6.06
CA ASN A 643 -15.42 22.49 -6.33
C ASN A 643 -16.89 22.14 -6.11
N LEU A 644 -17.34 20.96 -6.55
CA LEU A 644 -18.71 20.49 -6.29
C LEU A 644 -18.99 20.38 -4.78
N LEU A 645 -18.03 19.92 -3.98
CA LEU A 645 -18.18 19.91 -2.52
C LEU A 645 -18.25 21.32 -1.93
N VAL A 646 -17.46 22.27 -2.43
CA VAL A 646 -17.51 23.67 -2.01
C VAL A 646 -18.86 24.33 -2.37
N GLU A 647 -19.43 24.00 -3.53
CA GLU A 647 -20.77 24.46 -3.93
C GLU A 647 -21.87 23.85 -3.06
N THR A 648 -21.70 22.60 -2.64
CA THR A 648 -22.71 21.83 -1.89
C THR A 648 -22.70 22.16 -0.39
N TYR A 649 -21.51 22.31 0.21
CA TYR A 649 -21.34 22.48 1.65
C TYR A 649 -20.84 23.88 2.00
N LYS A 650 -21.46 24.51 3.01
CA LYS A 650 -20.92 25.75 3.59
C LYS A 650 -19.75 25.42 4.52
N GLU A 651 -18.85 26.39 4.73
CA GLU A 651 -17.67 26.25 5.62
C GLU A 651 -18.00 25.64 7.00
N LYS A 652 -19.13 26.03 7.61
CA LYS A 652 -19.59 25.53 8.91
C LYS A 652 -20.06 24.07 8.90
N ASP A 653 -20.37 23.54 7.72
CA ASP A 653 -20.97 22.24 7.48
C ASP A 653 -19.94 21.23 6.93
N TYR A 654 -18.65 21.59 6.84
CA TYR A 654 -17.58 20.73 6.34
C TYR A 654 -17.40 19.43 7.17
N LEU A 655 -17.80 19.41 8.45
CA LEU A 655 -17.85 18.17 9.22
C LEU A 655 -18.89 17.16 8.68
N LEU A 656 -19.93 17.61 7.95
CA LEU A 656 -20.87 16.72 7.27
C LEU A 656 -20.22 16.00 6.09
N ILE A 657 -19.17 16.55 5.48
CA ILE A 657 -18.42 15.85 4.44
C ILE A 657 -17.78 14.60 5.03
N PHE A 658 -17.17 14.70 6.22
CA PHE A 658 -16.71 13.51 6.95
C PHE A 658 -17.87 12.53 7.11
N LYS A 659 -19.02 12.95 7.64
CA LYS A 659 -20.17 12.06 7.84
C LYS A 659 -20.63 11.34 6.56
N ASN A 660 -20.73 12.07 5.46
CA ASN A 660 -21.35 11.60 4.22
C ASN A 660 -20.39 10.89 3.26
N GLU A 661 -19.09 11.15 3.35
CA GLU A 661 -18.09 10.52 2.48
C GLU A 661 -17.85 9.05 2.87
N LYS A 662 -18.17 8.15 1.95
CA LYS A 662 -18.09 6.68 2.11
C LYS A 662 -17.44 5.99 0.92
N THR A 663 -16.96 6.74 -0.07
CA THR A 663 -16.50 6.23 -1.36
C THR A 663 -15.03 6.58 -1.58
N LEU A 664 -14.68 7.86 -1.56
CA LEU A 664 -13.36 8.37 -1.97
C LEU A 664 -12.56 8.86 -0.76
N SER A 665 -11.25 8.62 -0.77
CA SER A 665 -10.31 9.01 0.28
C SER A 665 -9.81 10.45 0.12
N PHE A 666 -9.65 10.95 -1.11
CA PHE A 666 -9.10 12.29 -1.33
C PHE A 666 -9.99 13.45 -0.83
N PRO A 667 -11.34 13.38 -0.86
CA PRO A 667 -12.20 14.43 -0.30
C PRO A 667 -12.02 14.56 1.21
N LEU A 668 -11.84 13.44 1.92
CA LEU A 668 -11.55 13.42 3.36
C LEU A 668 -10.23 14.14 3.67
N LYS A 669 -9.17 13.87 2.91
CA LYS A 669 -7.87 14.55 3.07
C LYS A 669 -7.99 16.05 2.82
N TRP A 670 -8.71 16.44 1.77
CA TRP A 670 -8.92 17.84 1.44
C TRP A 670 -9.72 18.58 2.52
N VAL A 671 -10.85 18.02 2.98
CA VAL A 671 -11.67 18.69 3.99
C VAL A 671 -10.96 18.76 5.34
N LEU A 672 -10.13 17.75 5.66
CA LEU A 672 -9.27 17.76 6.84
C LEU A 672 -8.30 18.95 6.79
N GLU A 673 -7.60 19.14 5.68
CA GLU A 673 -6.68 20.26 5.46
C GLU A 673 -7.40 21.63 5.57
N LYS A 674 -8.57 21.75 4.94
CA LYS A 674 -9.40 22.96 5.02
C LYS A 674 -9.82 23.27 6.45
N LEU A 675 -10.37 22.29 7.16
CA LEU A 675 -10.81 22.45 8.53
C LEU A 675 -9.67 22.88 9.45
N TRP A 676 -8.45 22.37 9.28
CA TRP A 676 -7.32 22.79 10.11
C TRP A 676 -6.88 24.24 9.88
N ARG A 677 -6.77 24.65 8.60
CA ARG A 677 -6.48 26.05 8.25
C ARG A 677 -7.57 26.99 8.78
N MET A 678 -8.82 26.54 8.74
CA MET A 678 -9.96 27.26 9.27
C MET A 678 -9.94 27.31 10.81
N ILE A 679 -9.61 26.23 11.50
CA ILE A 679 -9.47 26.20 12.98
C ILE A 679 -8.31 27.10 13.43
N ALA A 680 -7.22 27.15 12.66
CA ALA A 680 -6.09 28.03 12.95
C ALA A 680 -6.48 29.51 13.01
N THR A 681 -7.39 29.94 12.12
CA THR A 681 -7.83 31.34 11.97
C THR A 681 -9.13 31.64 12.73
N LYS A 682 -10.03 30.65 12.81
CA LYS A 682 -11.37 30.69 13.41
C LYS A 682 -11.59 29.44 14.30
N PRO A 683 -11.03 29.39 15.52
CA PRO A 683 -11.07 28.19 16.38
C PRO A 683 -12.48 27.64 16.67
N LYS A 684 -13.50 28.49 16.61
CA LYS A 684 -14.92 28.15 16.87
C LYS A 684 -15.65 27.50 15.70
N ILE A 685 -15.00 27.32 14.54
CA ILE A 685 -15.66 26.79 13.33
C ILE A 685 -16.05 25.31 13.46
N ALA A 686 -15.33 24.57 14.30
CA ALA A 686 -15.63 23.18 14.65
C ALA A 686 -15.68 23.04 16.17
N LYS A 687 -16.58 22.21 16.69
CA LYS A 687 -16.66 21.93 18.13
C LYS A 687 -16.12 20.54 18.43
N LEU A 688 -15.38 20.42 19.53
CA LEU A 688 -14.79 19.15 19.98
C LEU A 688 -15.86 18.07 20.20
N LYS A 689 -17.04 18.47 20.70
CA LYS A 689 -18.19 17.56 20.89
C LYS A 689 -18.65 16.95 19.57
N ASP A 690 -18.73 17.73 18.51
CA ASP A 690 -19.25 17.28 17.21
C ASP A 690 -18.27 16.28 16.57
N VAL A 691 -16.96 16.55 16.66
CA VAL A 691 -15.92 15.61 16.20
C VAL A 691 -15.92 14.32 17.04
N THR A 692 -16.11 14.42 18.35
CA THR A 692 -16.16 13.25 19.25
C THR A 692 -17.37 12.37 18.94
N LEU A 693 -18.53 12.96 18.68
CA LEU A 693 -19.73 12.22 18.26
C LEU A 693 -19.49 11.46 16.95
N LEU A 694 -18.85 12.09 15.96
CA LEU A 694 -18.50 11.40 14.71
C LEU A 694 -17.54 10.23 14.94
N ILE A 695 -16.56 10.36 15.83
CA ILE A 695 -15.65 9.25 16.18
C ILE A 695 -16.43 8.08 16.81
N GLU A 696 -17.42 8.36 17.66
CA GLU A 696 -18.27 7.33 18.27
C GLU A 696 -19.22 6.68 17.27
N GLU A 697 -19.81 7.45 16.35
CA GLU A 697 -20.64 6.94 15.25
C GLU A 697 -19.83 5.97 14.38
N GLU A 698 -18.62 6.37 13.97
CA GLU A 698 -17.70 5.52 13.21
C GLU A 698 -17.29 4.24 13.98
N LYS A 699 -17.14 4.31 15.31
CA LYS A 699 -16.82 3.13 16.12
C LYS A 699 -17.96 2.10 16.17
N ARG A 700 -19.22 2.54 16.04
CA ARG A 700 -20.40 1.66 16.11
C ARG A 700 -20.72 1.01 14.76
N MET A 701 -20.31 1.62 13.65
CA MET A 701 -20.60 1.13 12.31
C MET A 701 -19.55 0.09 11.90
N ALA A 702 -19.90 -1.20 12.01
CA ALA A 702 -19.04 -2.33 11.68
C ALA A 702 -18.76 -2.52 10.16
N SER A 703 -19.39 -1.69 9.31
CA SER A 703 -19.50 -1.92 7.86
C SER A 703 -18.85 -0.86 6.99
N PHE A 704 -17.98 0.01 7.54
CA PHE A 704 -17.30 1.01 6.72
C PHE A 704 -16.00 0.46 6.13
N PRO A 705 -15.70 0.79 4.86
CA PRO A 705 -14.49 0.32 4.24
C PRO A 705 -13.26 0.79 5.01
N SER A 706 -12.48 -0.16 5.51
CA SER A 706 -11.29 0.10 6.34
C SER A 706 -10.25 0.99 5.64
N PHE A 707 -10.25 1.03 4.30
CA PHE A 707 -9.29 1.78 3.49
C PHE A 707 -9.40 3.31 3.63
N LEU A 708 -10.56 3.87 3.98
CA LEU A 708 -10.76 5.33 4.06
C LEU A 708 -10.02 5.99 5.25
N LYS A 709 -9.65 5.22 6.29
CA LYS A 709 -8.98 5.70 7.52
C LYS A 709 -9.66 6.92 8.17
N LYS A 710 -10.97 7.04 7.98
CA LYS A 710 -11.80 8.18 8.43
C LYS A 710 -11.68 8.44 9.94
N ARG A 711 -11.72 7.38 10.75
CA ARG A 711 -11.55 7.48 12.20
C ARG A 711 -10.21 8.09 12.59
N ASP A 712 -9.13 7.72 11.91
CA ASP A 712 -7.79 8.24 12.22
C ASP A 712 -7.63 9.71 11.84
N MET A 713 -8.28 10.14 10.75
CA MET A 713 -8.37 11.55 10.35
C MET A 713 -9.19 12.37 11.37
N LEU A 714 -10.32 11.84 11.84
CA LEU A 714 -11.13 12.47 12.89
C LEU A 714 -10.38 12.57 14.22
N LEU A 715 -9.61 11.55 14.60
CA LEU A 715 -8.72 11.60 15.77
C LEU A 715 -7.66 12.70 15.60
N CYS A 716 -7.06 12.84 14.42
CA CYS A 716 -6.14 13.92 14.13
C CYS A 716 -6.80 15.30 14.29
N LEU A 717 -8.04 15.46 13.82
CA LEU A 717 -8.81 16.69 13.97
C LEU A 717 -9.15 16.98 15.44
N LYS A 718 -9.54 15.96 16.21
CA LYS A 718 -9.80 16.05 17.65
C LYS A 718 -8.56 16.57 18.38
N ASP A 719 -7.40 15.94 18.16
CA ASP A 719 -6.15 16.30 18.83
C ASP A 719 -5.74 17.75 18.53
N TYR A 720 -5.83 18.17 17.26
CA TYR A 720 -5.49 19.53 16.84
C TYR A 720 -6.46 20.59 17.40
N LEU A 721 -7.75 20.25 17.50
CA LEU A 721 -8.76 21.14 18.07
C LEU A 721 -8.59 21.28 19.59
N GLU A 722 -8.29 20.19 20.30
CA GLU A 722 -7.99 20.20 21.74
C GLU A 722 -6.73 21.02 22.04
N LEU A 723 -5.68 20.87 21.22
CA LEU A 723 -4.48 21.70 21.27
C LEU A 723 -4.80 23.19 21.06
N SER A 724 -5.55 23.50 20.00
CA SER A 724 -5.87 24.89 19.64
C SER A 724 -6.72 25.59 20.70
N ASN A 725 -7.74 24.91 21.23
CA ASN A 725 -8.59 25.45 22.30
C ASN A 725 -7.79 25.68 23.59
N SER A 726 -6.91 24.75 23.96
CA SER A 726 -6.09 24.87 25.17
C SER A 726 -5.07 26.00 25.05
N LEU A 727 -4.39 26.13 23.91
CA LEU A 727 -3.47 27.24 23.66
C LEU A 727 -4.19 28.60 23.64
N GLU A 728 -5.37 28.69 23.04
CA GLU A 728 -6.15 29.94 23.05
C GLU A 728 -6.55 30.34 24.47
N TYR A 729 -7.01 29.38 25.27
CA TYR A 729 -7.35 29.60 26.68
C TYR A 729 -6.13 30.10 27.47
N LEU A 730 -4.99 29.40 27.37
CA LEU A 730 -3.78 29.70 28.12
C LEU A 730 -3.12 31.03 27.71
N LYS A 731 -3.24 31.40 26.43
CA LYS A 731 -2.76 32.70 25.94
C LYS A 731 -3.47 33.87 26.64
N LYS A 732 -4.77 33.70 26.94
CA LYS A 732 -5.63 34.69 27.62
C LYS A 732 -5.72 34.47 29.14
N PHE A 733 -5.08 33.44 29.67
CA PHE A 733 -5.18 33.08 31.07
C PHE A 733 -4.46 34.10 31.96
N ASP A 734 -5.11 34.47 33.05
CA ASP A 734 -4.58 35.38 34.06
C ASP A 734 -3.74 34.58 35.06
N ASP A 735 -2.43 34.66 34.90
CA ASP A 735 -1.45 33.93 35.70
C ASP A 735 -1.44 34.35 37.19
N GLU A 736 -2.04 35.49 37.58
CA GLU A 736 -2.12 35.94 38.98
C GLU A 736 -3.11 35.10 39.82
N ARG A 737 -3.89 34.24 39.16
CA ARG A 737 -4.81 33.29 39.79
C ARG A 737 -4.12 32.02 40.30
N LEU A 738 -2.80 31.90 40.18
CA LEU A 738 -2.06 30.67 40.54
C LEU A 738 -1.30 30.85 41.85
N LYS A 739 -2.03 30.86 42.97
CA LYS A 739 -1.50 31.11 44.32
C LYS A 739 -1.51 29.86 45.20
N ALA A 740 -2.28 28.83 44.83
CA ALA A 740 -2.39 27.60 45.59
C ALA A 740 -2.20 26.35 44.70
N TYR A 741 -1.80 25.23 45.32
CA TYR A 741 -1.48 24.00 44.57
C TYR A 741 -2.68 23.45 43.78
N HIS A 742 -3.91 23.53 44.30
CA HIS A 742 -5.12 23.05 43.63
C HIS A 742 -5.49 23.86 42.38
N GLU A 743 -5.05 25.12 42.29
CA GLU A 743 -5.23 25.96 41.10
C GLU A 743 -4.26 25.50 40.00
N TRP A 744 -3.03 25.15 40.37
CA TRP A 744 -2.05 24.52 39.49
C TRP A 744 -2.49 23.16 39.00
N GLU A 745 -3.00 22.29 39.88
CA GLU A 745 -3.59 21.00 39.48
C GLU A 745 -4.71 21.22 38.46
N LYS A 746 -5.68 22.09 38.77
CA LYS A 746 -6.80 22.37 37.87
C LYS A 746 -6.35 22.88 36.50
N LEU A 747 -5.39 23.80 36.45
CA LEU A 747 -4.85 24.33 35.19
C LEU A 747 -4.07 23.25 34.43
N TYR A 748 -3.21 22.52 35.14
CA TYR A 748 -2.32 21.52 34.56
C TYR A 748 -3.12 20.39 33.91
N LEU A 749 -4.01 19.78 34.68
CA LEU A 749 -4.83 18.65 34.25
C LEU A 749 -5.74 18.97 33.07
N LYS A 750 -6.33 20.18 33.05
CA LYS A 750 -7.32 20.56 32.03
C LYS A 750 -6.70 21.11 30.75
N HIS A 751 -5.56 21.79 30.84
CA HIS A 751 -5.07 22.61 29.73
C HIS A 751 -3.59 22.46 29.40
N LEU A 752 -2.73 22.01 30.32
CA LEU A 752 -1.29 21.91 30.06
C LEU A 752 -0.81 20.49 29.79
N ALA A 753 -1.19 19.53 30.63
CA ALA A 753 -0.65 18.17 30.67
C ALA A 753 -0.51 17.54 29.27
N LYS A 754 -1.56 17.65 28.45
CA LYS A 754 -1.64 17.02 27.13
C LYS A 754 -0.95 17.79 26.00
N LEU A 755 -0.59 19.06 26.17
CA LEU A 755 -0.15 19.90 25.04
C LEU A 755 1.04 19.32 24.25
N PRO A 756 2.11 18.81 24.89
CA PRO A 756 3.26 18.29 24.16
C PRO A 756 2.90 17.06 23.32
N TYR A 757 2.10 16.15 23.89
CA TYR A 757 1.58 15.00 23.16
C TYR A 757 0.62 15.42 22.04
N LEU A 758 -0.35 16.30 22.29
CA LEU A 758 -1.31 16.75 21.27
C LEU A 758 -0.61 17.43 20.09
N TYR A 759 0.45 18.21 20.35
CA TYR A 759 1.28 18.80 19.31
C TYR A 759 1.99 17.72 18.48
N ALA A 760 2.69 16.78 19.14
CA ALA A 760 3.39 15.70 18.47
C ALA A 760 2.44 14.80 17.67
N ALA A 761 1.31 14.42 18.25
CA ALA A 761 0.28 13.59 17.62
C ALA A 761 -0.33 14.28 16.41
N SER A 762 -0.67 15.57 16.52
CA SER A 762 -1.16 16.35 15.38
C SER A 762 -0.12 16.42 14.27
N TYR A 763 1.14 16.71 14.60
CA TYR A 763 2.23 16.82 13.62
C TYR A 763 2.47 15.49 12.87
N GLU A 764 2.63 14.39 13.59
CA GLU A 764 2.91 13.08 12.98
C GLU A 764 1.73 12.55 12.18
N ARG A 765 0.49 12.72 12.65
CA ARG A 765 -0.71 12.32 11.90
C ARG A 765 -0.90 13.18 10.64
N MET A 766 -0.72 14.49 10.72
CA MET A 766 -0.76 15.40 9.56
C MET A 766 0.27 15.00 8.50
N LYS A 767 1.48 14.65 8.94
CA LYS A 767 2.56 14.14 8.08
C LYS A 767 2.18 12.81 7.44
N TYR A 768 1.63 11.88 8.22
CA TYR A 768 1.16 10.57 7.73
C TYR A 768 0.09 10.71 6.63
N PHE A 769 -0.85 11.64 6.80
CA PHE A 769 -1.91 11.91 5.82
C PHE A 769 -1.47 12.84 4.67
N GLN A 770 -0.20 13.26 4.61
CA GLN A 770 0.36 14.14 3.58
C GLN A 770 -0.35 15.51 3.47
N CYS A 771 -0.71 16.07 4.62
CA CYS A 771 -1.46 17.33 4.74
C CYS A 771 -0.85 18.27 5.79
N LEU A 772 0.45 18.09 6.08
CA LEU A 772 1.20 18.91 7.02
C LEU A 772 1.47 20.31 6.45
N ASP A 773 0.98 21.33 7.14
CA ASP A 773 1.40 22.72 6.94
C ASP A 773 2.52 23.06 7.94
N GLU A 774 3.77 23.04 7.45
CA GLU A 774 4.95 23.30 8.30
C GLU A 774 4.96 24.71 8.90
N ILE A 775 4.45 25.70 8.17
CA ILE A 775 4.45 27.10 8.63
C ILE A 775 3.49 27.21 9.81
N LEU A 776 2.27 26.72 9.64
CA LEU A 776 1.25 26.72 10.68
C LEU A 776 1.71 25.96 11.93
N MET A 777 2.28 24.76 11.75
CA MET A 777 2.76 23.96 12.87
C MET A 777 3.99 24.57 13.56
N ARG A 778 4.82 25.33 12.85
CA ARG A 778 5.92 26.10 13.43
C ARG A 778 5.39 27.26 14.28
N GLU A 779 4.38 27.98 13.79
CA GLU A 779 3.71 29.03 14.57
C GLU A 779 3.05 28.47 15.83
N LYS A 780 2.35 27.34 15.73
CA LYS A 780 1.77 26.65 16.89
C LYS A 780 2.84 26.21 17.89
N LYS A 781 3.99 25.71 17.41
CA LYS A 781 5.13 25.36 18.28
C LYS A 781 5.66 26.57 19.03
N LYS A 782 5.79 27.71 18.34
CA LYS A 782 6.23 28.96 18.97
C LYS A 782 5.28 29.40 20.08
N VAL A 783 3.97 29.40 19.83
CA VAL A 783 2.95 29.74 20.85
C VAL A 783 2.99 28.75 22.02
N LEU A 784 3.13 27.45 21.75
CA LEU A 784 3.27 26.41 22.78
C LEU A 784 4.51 26.69 23.65
N SER A 785 5.67 26.94 23.04
CA SER A 785 6.92 27.26 23.76
C SER A 785 6.80 28.53 24.60
N GLU A 786 6.17 29.59 24.09
CA GLU A 786 5.95 30.85 24.81
C GLU A 786 5.08 30.65 26.05
N VAL A 787 3.94 29.96 25.91
CA VAL A 787 3.00 29.70 27.00
C VAL A 787 3.61 28.79 28.06
N THR A 788 4.27 27.70 27.64
CA THR A 788 4.89 26.74 28.56
C THR A 788 6.04 27.36 29.33
N THR A 789 6.94 28.09 28.65
CA THR A 789 8.07 28.78 29.31
C THR A 789 7.58 29.80 30.36
N ARG A 790 6.54 30.59 30.02
CA ARG A 790 5.93 31.57 30.93
C ARG A 790 5.41 30.91 32.21
N LEU A 791 4.64 29.84 32.05
CA LEU A 791 4.00 29.14 33.16
C LEU A 791 5.00 28.29 33.95
N GLU A 792 6.00 27.68 33.32
CA GLU A 792 7.04 26.90 34.00
C GLU A 792 7.87 27.74 34.96
N LYS A 793 8.21 28.98 34.54
CA LYS A 793 8.94 29.92 35.39
C LYS A 793 8.12 30.25 36.64
N LYS A 794 6.83 30.57 36.48
CA LYS A 794 5.93 30.85 37.61
C LYS A 794 5.73 29.62 38.51
N PHE A 795 5.52 28.44 37.92
CA PHE A 795 5.37 27.19 38.67
C PHE A 795 6.62 26.87 39.49
N THR A 796 7.80 27.00 38.89
CA THR A 796 9.08 26.73 39.57
C THR A 796 9.25 27.61 40.79
N THR A 797 9.02 28.92 40.66
CA THR A 797 9.07 29.84 41.82
C THR A 797 8.04 29.46 42.88
N PHE A 798 6.79 29.19 42.47
CA PHE A 798 5.72 28.78 43.39
C PHE A 798 6.08 27.50 44.16
N TYR A 799 6.57 26.48 43.45
CA TYR A 799 6.88 25.19 44.02
C TYR A 799 8.08 25.27 44.97
N GLN A 800 9.18 25.92 44.56
CA GLN A 800 10.36 26.09 45.42
C GLN A 800 10.06 26.89 46.69
N THR A 801 9.10 27.83 46.64
CA THR A 801 8.68 28.60 47.82
C THR A 801 7.75 27.80 48.73
N SER A 802 6.83 27.04 48.15
CA SER A 802 5.77 26.33 48.90
C SER A 802 6.20 24.97 49.43
N HIS A 803 7.12 24.29 48.74
CA HIS A 803 7.55 22.92 49.06
C HIS A 803 8.17 22.80 50.46
N PRO A 804 9.10 23.68 50.90
CA PRO A 804 9.62 23.64 52.27
C PRO A 804 8.53 23.84 53.33
N VAL A 805 7.55 24.71 53.06
CA VAL A 805 6.43 24.98 53.97
C VAL A 805 5.53 23.74 54.12
N TRP A 806 5.29 23.01 53.02
CA TRP A 806 4.50 21.77 53.06
C TRP A 806 5.19 20.63 53.81
N LEU A 807 6.52 20.57 53.78
CA LEU A 807 7.29 19.61 54.59
C LEU A 807 7.21 19.91 56.10
N GLY A 808 7.02 21.18 56.47
CA GLY A 808 6.85 21.62 57.86
C GLY A 808 5.51 21.26 58.51
N GLY A 809 4.50 20.83 57.74
CA GLY A 809 3.27 20.19 58.27
C GLY A 809 2.13 21.11 58.72
N GLU A 810 2.30 22.44 58.68
CA GLU A 810 1.32 23.41 59.25
C GLU A 810 0.30 23.98 58.25
N VAL A 811 0.41 23.64 56.95
CA VAL A 811 -0.41 24.24 55.88
C VAL A 811 -1.01 23.16 54.98
N LYS A 812 -2.20 23.42 54.42
CA LYS A 812 -2.82 22.55 53.41
C LYS A 812 -1.85 22.34 52.23
N ARG A 813 -1.57 21.08 51.93
CA ARG A 813 -0.55 20.65 50.97
C ARG A 813 -1.11 19.68 49.93
N PRO A 814 -0.45 19.52 48.76
CA PRO A 814 -0.76 18.45 47.83
C PRO A 814 -0.43 17.06 48.40
N PHE A 815 -0.87 16.02 47.70
CA PHE A 815 -0.48 14.64 47.98
C PHE A 815 0.92 14.33 47.43
N PHE A 816 1.74 13.69 48.25
CA PHE A 816 3.07 13.18 47.92
C PHE A 816 3.06 11.64 47.90
N MET A 817 4.18 11.03 47.51
CA MET A 817 4.32 9.58 47.40
C MET A 817 3.98 8.83 48.68
N ARG A 818 4.39 9.34 49.85
CA ARG A 818 4.02 8.77 51.15
C ARG A 818 2.51 8.66 51.39
N ASP A 819 1.72 9.57 50.80
CA ASP A 819 0.28 9.65 51.03
C ASP A 819 -0.49 8.57 50.26
N VAL A 820 0.11 7.96 49.22
CA VAL A 820 -0.48 6.84 48.48
C VAL A 820 -0.83 5.71 49.43
N ILE A 821 0.11 5.34 50.29
CA ILE A 821 -0.06 4.27 51.27
C ILE A 821 -0.77 4.82 52.51
N ARG A 822 -0.30 5.94 53.09
CA ARG A 822 -0.77 6.40 54.40
C ARG A 822 -2.18 7.02 54.41
N VAL A 823 -2.59 7.71 53.34
CA VAL A 823 -3.83 8.50 53.34
C VAL A 823 -4.83 7.95 52.33
N LEU A 824 -4.37 7.73 51.10
CA LEU A 824 -5.22 7.34 49.99
C LEU A 824 -5.65 5.88 50.13
N SER A 825 -4.74 4.95 50.40
CA SER A 825 -5.12 3.54 50.58
C SER A 825 -6.13 3.36 51.73
N GLU A 826 -5.92 4.02 52.88
CA GLU A 826 -6.84 3.99 54.02
C GLU A 826 -8.23 4.55 53.69
N LYS A 827 -8.29 5.66 52.92
CA LYS A 827 -9.56 6.24 52.43
C LYS A 827 -10.38 5.19 51.66
N TYR A 828 -9.73 4.42 50.80
CA TYR A 828 -10.39 3.40 49.98
C TYR A 828 -10.69 2.12 50.75
N MET A 829 -9.81 1.68 51.66
CA MET A 829 -10.07 0.53 52.52
C MET A 829 -11.31 0.72 53.39
N LYS A 830 -11.61 1.95 53.85
CA LYS A 830 -12.85 2.22 54.60
C LYS A 830 -14.12 1.89 53.81
N THR A 831 -14.08 2.07 52.49
CA THR A 831 -15.20 1.83 51.56
C THR A 831 -15.20 0.41 50.99
N PHE A 832 -14.03 -0.21 50.86
CA PHE A 832 -13.80 -1.51 50.20
C PHE A 832 -13.03 -2.49 51.10
N LYS A 833 -13.53 -2.73 52.32
CA LYS A 833 -12.80 -3.41 53.41
C LYS A 833 -12.28 -4.82 53.11
N ASP A 834 -12.87 -5.51 52.12
CA ASP A 834 -12.54 -6.90 51.78
C ASP A 834 -11.90 -7.07 50.39
N HIS A 835 -11.55 -5.95 49.73
CA HIS A 835 -10.99 -5.96 48.38
C HIS A 835 -9.45 -6.09 48.44
N PRO A 836 -8.84 -7.04 47.73
CA PRO A 836 -7.38 -7.15 47.66
C PRO A 836 -6.74 -5.86 47.12
N LEU A 837 -5.67 -5.39 47.76
CA LEU A 837 -4.93 -4.20 47.35
C LEU A 837 -3.71 -4.57 46.50
N SER A 838 -3.50 -3.82 45.43
CA SER A 838 -2.31 -3.92 44.59
C SER A 838 -1.80 -2.53 44.22
N PHE A 839 -0.51 -2.31 44.42
CA PHE A 839 0.19 -1.07 44.11
C PHE A 839 1.09 -1.31 42.91
N ILE A 840 0.98 -0.46 41.89
CA ILE A 840 1.77 -0.58 40.66
C ILE A 840 2.38 0.79 40.38
N LEU A 841 3.70 0.86 40.51
CA LEU A 841 4.49 2.04 40.19
C LEU A 841 4.98 1.97 38.74
N LEU A 842 4.66 2.99 37.96
CA LEU A 842 5.17 3.22 36.62
C LEU A 842 6.22 4.34 36.66
N ASP A 843 7.49 3.96 36.70
CA ASP A 843 8.65 4.83 36.91
C ASP A 843 8.81 5.85 35.77
N GLY A 844 8.61 7.13 36.05
CA GLY A 844 8.69 8.19 35.03
C GLY A 844 7.40 8.47 34.25
N MET A 845 6.22 8.01 34.69
CA MET A 845 4.96 8.25 33.99
C MET A 845 4.46 9.70 34.15
N ARG A 846 4.30 10.41 33.02
CA ARG A 846 3.65 11.72 32.96
C ARG A 846 2.12 11.64 32.89
N TRP A 847 1.45 12.76 33.17
CA TRP A 847 0.00 12.84 33.11
C TRP A 847 -0.59 12.67 31.70
N ASP A 848 0.08 13.16 30.66
CA ASP A 848 -0.33 12.92 29.26
C ASP A 848 -0.19 11.47 28.84
N LEU A 849 0.87 10.79 29.28
CA LEU A 849 1.02 9.35 29.10
C LEU A 849 -0.12 8.59 29.80
N TRP A 850 -0.48 8.95 31.02
CA TRP A 850 -1.63 8.37 31.69
C TRP A 850 -2.94 8.60 30.91
N CYS A 851 -3.18 9.81 30.39
CA CYS A 851 -4.34 10.07 29.54
C CYS A 851 -4.37 9.15 28.31
N TYR A 852 -3.20 8.94 27.68
CA TYR A 852 -3.05 8.04 26.55
C TYR A 852 -3.34 6.58 26.95
N LEU A 853 -2.75 6.09 28.03
CA LEU A 853 -2.99 4.72 28.53
C LEU A 853 -4.46 4.51 28.95
N LYS A 854 -5.11 5.52 29.53
CA LYS A 854 -6.54 5.47 29.84
C LYS A 854 -7.40 5.27 28.59
N GLU A 855 -7.04 5.89 27.45
CA GLU A 855 -7.78 5.74 26.19
C GLU A 855 -7.40 4.48 25.39
N HIS A 856 -6.18 3.96 25.56
CA HIS A 856 -5.63 2.91 24.69
C HIS A 856 -5.26 1.57 25.37
N PHE A 857 -4.82 1.61 26.63
CA PHE A 857 -4.39 0.43 27.39
C PHE A 857 -5.54 -0.13 28.22
N ILE A 858 -6.18 0.70 29.07
CA ILE A 858 -7.26 0.24 29.97
C ILE A 858 -8.41 -0.44 29.22
N PRO A 859 -8.91 0.09 28.07
CA PRO A 859 -9.98 -0.57 27.33
C PRO A 859 -9.57 -1.87 26.62
N SER A 860 -8.26 -2.16 26.54
CA SER A 860 -7.76 -3.41 25.95
C SER A 860 -7.72 -4.57 26.93
N LEU A 861 -7.79 -4.29 28.24
CA LEU A 861 -7.78 -5.31 29.28
C LEU A 861 -9.12 -6.09 29.32
N LYS A 862 -9.05 -7.42 29.49
CA LYS A 862 -10.21 -8.32 29.49
C LYS A 862 -11.00 -8.26 30.80
N GLY A 863 -10.33 -7.96 31.91
CA GLY A 863 -10.87 -8.02 33.27
C GLY A 863 -11.90 -6.94 33.64
N ASN A 864 -12.37 -6.12 32.68
CA ASN A 864 -13.31 -5.00 32.88
C ASN A 864 -12.94 -4.11 34.08
N TYR A 865 -12.10 -3.11 33.84
CA TYR A 865 -11.61 -2.21 34.88
C TYR A 865 -12.44 -0.94 34.95
N ARG A 866 -12.84 -0.56 36.16
CA ARG A 866 -13.53 0.70 36.43
C ARG A 866 -12.56 1.70 37.07
N LEU A 867 -12.37 2.85 36.43
CA LEU A 867 -11.66 3.98 37.04
C LEU A 867 -12.54 4.63 38.12
N LEU A 868 -12.05 4.65 39.35
CA LEU A 868 -12.74 5.25 40.49
C LEU A 868 -12.37 6.73 40.67
N GLU A 869 -11.08 7.05 40.64
CA GLU A 869 -10.59 8.41 40.85
C GLU A 869 -9.22 8.59 40.17
N GLU A 870 -8.96 9.82 39.69
CA GLU A 870 -7.65 10.28 39.21
C GLU A 870 -7.16 11.36 40.18
N ILE A 871 -5.98 11.16 40.77
CA ILE A 871 -5.43 11.99 41.84
C ILE A 871 -4.05 12.51 41.43
N PRO A 872 -3.79 13.83 41.46
CA PRO A 872 -2.45 14.37 41.29
C PRO A 872 -1.56 14.06 42.49
N LEU A 873 -0.40 13.48 42.20
CA LEU A 873 0.72 13.39 43.12
C LEU A 873 1.76 14.45 42.77
N TRP A 874 2.50 14.90 43.78
CA TRP A 874 3.59 15.86 43.63
C TRP A 874 4.92 15.19 44.00
N ALA A 875 5.89 15.19 43.08
CA ALA A 875 7.21 14.62 43.30
C ALA A 875 8.14 15.59 44.08
N HIS A 876 8.96 15.09 44.99
CA HIS A 876 9.99 15.87 45.69
C HIS A 876 11.14 16.32 44.78
N LEU A 877 11.95 17.28 45.23
CA LEU A 877 13.21 17.66 44.58
C LEU A 877 14.42 16.95 45.24
N PRO A 878 15.43 16.51 44.46
CA PRO A 878 15.38 16.35 43.00
C PRO A 878 14.32 15.30 42.59
N SER A 879 13.68 15.51 41.45
CA SER A 879 12.62 14.65 40.90
C SER A 879 13.20 13.39 40.26
N ILE A 880 13.84 12.57 41.10
CA ILE A 880 14.47 11.30 40.74
C ILE A 880 13.88 10.17 41.59
N THR A 881 13.79 8.96 41.03
CA THR A 881 13.22 7.76 41.67
C THR A 881 13.72 7.55 43.10
N ALA A 882 15.03 7.71 43.36
CA ALA A 882 15.61 7.47 44.68
C ALA A 882 14.96 8.30 45.81
N ILE A 883 14.70 9.59 45.57
CA ILE A 883 14.08 10.49 46.56
C ILE A 883 12.59 10.15 46.74
N GLN A 884 11.91 9.80 45.65
CA GLN A 884 10.49 9.49 45.69
C GLN A 884 10.23 8.16 46.39
N MET A 885 11.09 7.16 46.18
CA MET A 885 11.04 5.88 46.87
C MET A 885 11.32 6.03 48.36
N GLU A 886 12.26 6.91 48.76
CA GLU A 886 12.48 7.22 50.17
C GLU A 886 11.23 7.81 50.84
N ASP A 887 10.52 8.73 50.16
CA ASP A 887 9.25 9.26 50.67
C ASP A 887 8.14 8.20 50.70
N LEU A 888 8.01 7.37 49.67
CA LEU A 888 7.05 6.26 49.66
C LEU A 888 7.27 5.32 50.85
N LEU A 889 8.53 4.95 51.11
CA LEU A 889 8.92 4.11 52.25
C LEU A 889 8.54 4.78 53.59
N LYS A 890 8.74 6.09 53.75
CA LYS A 890 8.25 6.84 54.94
C LYS A 890 6.74 6.78 55.12
N GLY A 891 5.97 6.53 54.06
CA GLY A 891 4.53 6.29 54.13
C GLY A 891 4.16 4.89 54.65
N ILE A 892 5.08 3.92 54.54
CA ILE A 892 4.92 2.54 55.04
C ILE A 892 5.23 2.48 56.53
N TYR A 893 6.24 3.21 56.99
CA TYR A 893 6.70 3.19 58.39
C TYR A 893 5.98 4.24 59.26
N SER A 894 5.41 3.83 60.39
CA SER A 894 4.98 4.76 61.45
C SER A 894 6.21 5.27 62.23
N PRO A 895 6.21 6.50 62.78
CA PRO A 895 7.30 6.96 63.64
C PRO A 895 7.30 6.17 64.95
N GLY A 896 8.20 5.19 65.07
CA GLY A 896 8.40 4.35 66.27
C GLY A 896 8.50 2.84 66.05
N GLY A 897 8.38 2.33 64.82
CA GLY A 897 8.61 0.90 64.51
C GLY A 897 10.08 0.61 64.18
N GLU A 898 10.60 -0.53 64.64
CA GLU A 898 11.96 -1.03 64.36
C GLU A 898 12.24 -1.11 62.84
N GLU A 899 13.48 -0.81 62.45
CA GLU A 899 13.98 -0.96 61.07
C GLU A 899 13.73 -2.39 60.56
N LEU A 900 12.76 -2.56 59.68
CA LEU A 900 12.52 -3.81 58.98
C LEU A 900 12.82 -3.62 57.49
N SER A 901 13.96 -4.17 57.08
CA SER A 901 14.34 -4.32 55.69
C SER A 901 13.25 -5.05 54.89
N PRO A 902 12.83 -4.57 53.70
CA PRO A 902 11.91 -5.32 52.84
C PRO A 902 12.49 -6.72 52.58
N LYS A 903 11.71 -7.77 52.86
CA LYS A 903 12.06 -9.14 52.46
C LYS A 903 11.95 -9.21 50.93
N VAL A 904 13.07 -9.00 50.24
CA VAL A 904 13.22 -9.30 48.82
C VAL A 904 13.06 -10.81 48.65
N ALA A 905 11.90 -11.25 48.17
CA ALA A 905 11.79 -12.59 47.63
C ALA A 905 12.41 -12.54 46.23
N GLU A 906 13.67 -12.94 46.09
CA GLU A 906 14.28 -13.22 44.79
C GLU A 906 13.57 -14.46 44.19
N GLU A 907 12.46 -14.24 43.47
CA GLU A 907 12.02 -15.24 42.49
C GLU A 907 12.98 -15.17 41.31
N LYS A 908 13.86 -16.18 41.21
CA LYS A 908 14.79 -16.35 40.09
C LYS A 908 14.02 -16.50 38.78
N ALA A 909 13.91 -15.42 38.00
CA ALA A 909 13.58 -15.51 36.59
C ALA A 909 14.74 -16.20 35.85
N SER A 910 14.44 -17.30 35.16
CA SER A 910 15.36 -18.00 34.28
C SER A 910 15.77 -17.12 33.11
N TYR A 911 17.04 -17.18 32.73
CA TYR A 911 17.68 -16.57 31.56
C TYR A 911 16.71 -16.13 30.44
N GLY A 912 16.47 -14.82 30.30
CA GLY A 912 15.86 -14.23 29.10
C GLY A 912 15.12 -12.90 29.28
N GLU A 913 14.49 -12.68 30.43
CA GLU A 913 13.53 -11.56 30.59
C GLU A 913 13.88 -10.72 31.83
N LYS A 914 14.26 -9.46 31.62
CA LYS A 914 14.36 -8.46 32.70
C LYS A 914 12.95 -7.94 32.99
N GLU A 915 12.14 -8.72 33.70
CA GLU A 915 10.77 -8.33 34.10
C GLU A 915 10.70 -7.86 35.56
N GLY A 916 9.73 -6.98 35.84
CA GLY A 916 9.70 -6.03 36.95
C GLY A 916 9.82 -6.62 38.36
N GLU A 917 10.30 -5.78 39.27
CA GLU A 917 10.46 -6.12 40.69
C GLU A 917 9.08 -6.11 41.38
N CYS A 918 8.71 -7.22 42.02
CA CYS A 918 7.47 -7.35 42.79
C CYS A 918 7.81 -7.67 44.25
N PHE A 919 7.23 -6.92 45.19
CA PHE A 919 7.43 -7.10 46.63
C PHE A 919 6.08 -7.18 47.35
N THR A 920 6.03 -7.93 48.46
CA THR A 920 4.84 -8.00 49.31
C THR A 920 5.04 -7.12 50.54
N LEU A 921 4.10 -6.21 50.80
CA LEU A 921 4.08 -5.36 51.99
C LEU A 921 3.59 -6.17 53.21
N GLU A 922 3.91 -5.71 54.43
CA GLU A 922 3.55 -6.40 55.68
C GLU A 922 2.05 -6.64 55.86
N ASN A 923 1.21 -5.80 55.26
CA ASN A 923 -0.24 -5.95 55.25
C ASN A 923 -0.78 -6.94 54.19
N GLY A 924 0.10 -7.67 53.51
CA GLY A 924 -0.24 -8.63 52.45
C GLY A 924 -0.49 -8.02 51.06
N SER A 925 -0.36 -6.71 50.90
CA SER A 925 -0.52 -6.03 49.60
C SER A 925 0.67 -6.29 48.68
N LYS A 926 0.43 -6.45 47.37
CA LYS A 926 1.51 -6.59 46.37
C LYS A 926 1.90 -5.22 45.82
N MET A 927 3.20 -4.98 45.67
CA MET A 927 3.77 -3.78 45.04
C MET A 927 4.67 -4.19 43.86
N GLY A 928 4.30 -3.79 42.64
CA GLY A 928 5.11 -3.98 41.45
C GLY A 928 5.73 -2.68 40.96
N ILE A 929 6.99 -2.70 40.52
CA ILE A 929 7.69 -1.54 39.95
C ILE A 929 8.05 -1.83 38.49
N ASN A 930 7.57 -0.98 37.58
CA ASN A 930 7.89 -1.04 36.16
C ASN A 930 8.82 0.11 35.77
N ARG A 931 10.09 -0.21 35.47
CA ARG A 931 11.15 0.76 35.13
C ARG A 931 11.28 1.07 33.63
N PHE A 932 10.37 0.55 32.79
CA PHE A 932 10.52 0.67 31.34
C PHE A 932 10.40 2.10 30.83
N ILE A 933 9.49 2.89 31.40
CA ILE A 933 9.22 4.26 30.93
C ILE A 933 10.46 5.13 31.14
N ASP A 934 11.04 5.15 32.34
CA ASP A 934 12.30 5.85 32.63
C ASP A 934 13.47 5.37 31.74
N GLY A 935 13.64 4.05 31.58
CA GLY A 935 14.65 3.50 30.67
C GLY A 935 14.45 3.95 29.21
N LYS A 936 13.19 4.01 28.76
CA LYS A 936 12.84 4.43 27.40
C LYS A 936 13.11 5.92 27.17
N ILE A 937 12.80 6.81 28.12
CA ILE A 937 13.04 8.25 27.94
C ILE A 937 14.53 8.60 27.88
N HIS A 938 15.41 7.84 28.55
CA HIS A 938 16.86 8.06 28.49
C HIS A 938 17.47 7.65 27.16
N THR A 939 16.91 6.63 26.51
CA THR A 939 17.42 6.06 25.26
C THR A 939 16.76 6.67 24.02
N SER A 940 15.49 7.06 24.10
CA SER A 940 14.70 7.46 22.94
C SER A 940 15.03 8.88 22.44
N LYS A 941 15.01 9.02 21.11
CA LYS A 941 15.10 10.31 20.41
C LYS A 941 13.81 10.64 19.65
N ASP A 942 12.83 9.74 19.68
CA ASP A 942 11.56 9.88 18.97
C ASP A 942 10.63 10.89 19.66
N THR A 943 9.53 11.25 18.99
CA THR A 943 8.54 12.17 19.56
C THR A 943 7.71 11.48 20.64
N LEU A 944 7.02 12.26 21.48
CA LEU A 944 6.12 11.71 22.49
C LEU A 944 5.01 10.84 21.86
N PHE A 945 4.59 11.13 20.63
CA PHE A 945 3.61 10.32 19.91
C PHE A 945 4.10 8.88 19.71
N THR A 946 5.31 8.72 19.19
CA THR A 946 5.94 7.40 18.97
C THR A 946 6.22 6.70 20.29
N ILE A 947 6.82 7.42 21.26
CA ILE A 947 7.19 6.82 22.56
C ILE A 947 5.96 6.29 23.30
N PHE A 948 4.84 7.00 23.26
CA PHE A 948 3.63 6.56 23.95
C PHE A 948 3.04 5.29 23.31
N GLN A 949 3.13 5.15 21.98
CA GLN A 949 2.73 3.93 21.29
C GLN A 949 3.60 2.74 21.69
N GLU A 950 4.91 2.93 21.75
CA GLU A 950 5.87 1.89 22.17
C GLU A 950 5.65 1.49 23.63
N ILE A 951 5.47 2.46 24.53
CA ILE A 951 5.17 2.20 25.95
C ILE A 951 3.87 1.41 26.08
N ASN A 952 2.80 1.79 25.36
CA ASN A 952 1.55 1.05 25.41
C ASN A 952 1.71 -0.38 24.90
N GLN A 953 2.45 -0.61 23.82
CA GLN A 953 2.74 -1.95 23.31
C GLN A 953 3.54 -2.79 24.33
N TYR A 954 4.50 -2.18 25.01
CA TYR A 954 5.26 -2.84 26.07
C TYR A 954 4.38 -3.16 27.29
N LEU A 955 3.52 -2.24 27.72
CA LEU A 955 2.62 -2.47 28.86
C LEU A 955 1.59 -3.57 28.55
N LYS A 956 1.16 -3.73 27.30
CA LYS A 956 0.33 -4.87 26.88
C LYS A 956 1.03 -6.22 26.99
N SER A 957 2.35 -6.27 26.82
CA SER A 957 3.10 -7.52 26.98
C SER A 957 3.48 -7.79 28.44
N SER A 958 3.89 -6.76 29.18
CA SER A 958 4.43 -6.91 30.54
C SER A 958 3.41 -6.71 31.65
N LEU A 959 2.57 -5.67 31.57
CA LEU A 959 1.67 -5.26 32.66
C LEU A 959 0.29 -5.91 32.55
N GLU A 960 -0.24 -6.08 31.34
CA GLU A 960 -1.56 -6.70 31.11
C GLU A 960 -1.66 -8.11 31.73
N PRO A 961 -0.70 -9.04 31.57
CA PRO A 961 -0.77 -10.35 32.23
C PRO A 961 -0.83 -10.25 33.74
N THR A 962 -0.04 -9.34 34.33
CA THR A 962 -0.02 -9.10 35.78
C THR A 962 -1.36 -8.56 36.28
N MET A 963 -1.94 -7.57 35.59
CA MET A 963 -3.25 -7.03 35.95
C MET A 963 -4.36 -8.09 35.78
N GLU A 964 -4.30 -8.90 34.72
CA GLU A 964 -5.26 -9.98 34.47
C GLU A 964 -5.16 -11.13 35.47
N ALA A 965 -3.99 -11.40 36.03
CA ALA A 965 -3.80 -12.39 37.09
C ALA A 965 -4.37 -11.95 38.45
N LEU A 966 -4.65 -10.65 38.66
CA LEU A 966 -5.21 -10.17 39.93
C LEU A 966 -6.63 -10.74 40.17
N PRO A 967 -7.01 -11.04 41.43
CA PRO A 967 -8.35 -11.50 41.74
C PRO A 967 -9.44 -10.49 41.31
N LYS A 968 -10.64 -10.97 41.00
CA LYS A 968 -11.81 -10.08 40.83
C LYS A 968 -12.01 -9.24 42.08
N ARG A 969 -12.56 -8.03 41.92
CA ARG A 969 -12.73 -7.04 42.98
C ARG A 969 -11.41 -6.51 43.56
N SER A 970 -10.27 -6.71 42.91
CA SER A 970 -9.02 -6.07 43.37
C SER A 970 -9.06 -4.55 43.18
N LEU A 971 -8.60 -3.82 44.18
CA LEU A 971 -8.33 -2.39 44.12
C LEU A 971 -6.87 -2.17 43.73
N ILE A 972 -6.66 -1.44 42.64
CA ILE A 972 -5.36 -1.25 42.03
C ILE A 972 -5.03 0.23 42.05
N PHE A 973 -3.93 0.56 42.71
CA PHE A 973 -3.32 1.89 42.71
C PHE A 973 -2.22 1.90 41.66
N LEU A 974 -2.49 2.51 40.51
CA LEU A 974 -1.51 2.70 39.45
C LEU A 974 -1.00 4.14 39.52
N PHE A 975 0.28 4.33 39.86
CA PHE A 975 0.82 5.66 40.11
C PHE A 975 2.22 5.83 39.54
N SER A 976 2.68 7.08 39.52
CA SER A 976 4.00 7.49 39.08
C SER A 976 4.76 8.14 40.23
N ASP A 977 6.08 8.05 40.19
CA ASP A 977 7.00 8.67 41.13
C ASP A 977 7.41 10.08 40.69
N HIS A 978 7.80 10.24 39.42
CA HIS A 978 8.11 11.52 38.81
C HIS A 978 7.77 11.52 37.31
N GLY A 979 7.82 12.69 36.70
CA GLY A 979 7.71 12.85 35.24
C GLY A 979 9.05 13.25 34.61
N PHE A 980 8.97 13.76 33.39
CA PHE A 980 10.11 14.21 32.62
C PHE A 980 9.72 15.37 31.69
N LYS A 981 10.70 16.12 31.22
CA LYS A 981 10.51 17.21 30.25
C LYS A 981 11.36 17.02 29.00
N GLU A 982 10.97 17.69 27.92
CA GLU A 982 11.78 17.73 26.70
C GLU A 982 12.94 18.73 26.89
N ASN A 983 14.14 18.34 26.46
CA ASN A 983 15.33 19.17 26.55
C ASN A 983 15.29 20.26 25.47
N PRO A 984 15.23 21.56 25.85
CA PRO A 984 15.14 22.66 24.89
C PRO A 984 16.37 22.81 23.99
N LYS A 985 17.51 22.23 24.37
CA LYS A 985 18.75 22.23 23.58
C LYS A 985 18.84 21.09 22.57
N PHE A 986 17.91 20.13 22.61
CA PHE A 986 17.91 18.99 21.70
C PHE A 986 17.65 19.44 20.25
N THR A 987 18.55 19.07 19.34
CA THR A 987 18.38 19.24 17.90
C THR A 987 18.64 17.92 17.18
N LEU A 988 17.86 17.62 16.13
CA LEU A 988 18.01 16.38 15.36
C LEU A 988 19.40 16.24 14.72
N SER A 989 20.04 17.37 14.40
CA SER A 989 21.39 17.46 13.85
C SER A 989 22.50 17.08 14.84
N ASP A 990 22.25 17.15 16.15
CA ASP A 990 23.25 16.88 17.20
C ASP A 990 22.79 15.74 18.15
N LYS A 991 22.03 14.79 17.59
CA LYS A 991 21.34 13.71 18.34
C LYS A 991 22.25 12.81 19.18
N TYR A 992 23.56 12.85 18.96
CA TYR A 992 24.57 12.07 19.68
C TYR A 992 25.21 12.82 20.86
N LYS A 993 24.96 14.13 21.03
CA LYS A 993 25.53 14.91 22.15
C LYS A 993 24.58 15.09 23.33
N GLU A 994 23.27 15.16 23.08
CA GLU A 994 22.29 15.44 24.14
C GLU A 994 21.08 14.48 24.13
N SER A 995 20.56 14.17 25.31
CA SER A 995 19.29 13.45 25.48
C SER A 995 18.11 14.34 25.15
N ARG A 996 17.09 13.77 24.51
CA ARG A 996 15.87 14.49 24.14
C ARG A 996 14.98 14.76 25.35
N TYR A 997 14.97 13.84 26.31
CA TYR A 997 14.20 13.97 27.54
C TYR A 997 15.13 13.99 28.74
N THR A 998 14.75 14.77 29.75
CA THR A 998 15.49 14.91 31.01
C THR A 998 14.51 14.99 32.19
N HIS A 999 15.00 14.63 33.37
CA HIS A 999 14.30 14.75 34.65
C HIS A 999 15.26 15.23 35.76
N GLY A 1000 14.78 15.33 37.00
CA GLY A 1000 15.53 15.84 38.16
C GLY A 1000 15.32 17.33 38.47
N GLY A 1001 14.51 18.03 37.68
CA GLY A 1001 14.16 19.44 37.85
C GLY A 1001 12.81 19.69 38.54
N SER A 1002 12.39 20.96 38.51
CA SER A 1002 11.18 21.47 39.18
C SER A 1002 10.07 21.89 38.22
N SER A 1003 10.08 21.39 36.97
CA SER A 1003 8.99 21.72 36.04
C SER A 1003 7.70 21.01 36.44
N PHE A 1004 6.54 21.58 36.10
CA PHE A 1004 5.27 20.92 36.39
C PHE A 1004 5.09 19.58 35.65
N TRP A 1005 5.84 19.32 34.57
CA TRP A 1005 5.86 18.01 33.89
C TRP A 1005 6.54 16.93 34.72
N GLU A 1006 7.52 17.32 35.53
CA GLU A 1006 8.30 16.43 36.39
C GLU A 1006 7.61 16.24 37.75
N ILE A 1007 6.96 17.30 38.25
CA ILE A 1007 6.42 17.36 39.60
C ILE A 1007 4.99 16.83 39.69
N ILE A 1008 4.07 17.24 38.80
CA ILE A 1008 2.65 16.85 38.91
C ILE A 1008 2.44 15.57 38.10
N VAL A 1009 2.25 14.45 38.80
CA VAL A 1009 2.23 13.11 38.21
C VAL A 1009 0.95 12.35 38.56
N PRO A 1010 0.54 11.37 37.74
CA PRO A 1010 -0.73 10.68 37.91
C PRO A 1010 -0.69 9.58 38.98
N LEU A 1011 -1.78 9.52 39.76
CA LEU A 1011 -2.26 8.32 40.43
C LEU A 1011 -3.69 8.02 39.96
N ALA A 1012 -3.94 6.77 39.63
CA ALA A 1012 -5.25 6.26 39.24
C ALA A 1012 -5.65 5.10 40.16
N VAL A 1013 -6.88 5.18 40.67
CA VAL A 1013 -7.47 4.09 41.45
C VAL A 1013 -8.43 3.32 40.56
N LEU A 1014 -8.12 2.06 40.30
CA LEU A 1014 -8.90 1.16 39.46
C LEU A 1014 -9.53 0.06 40.31
N LEU A 1015 -10.76 -0.32 39.96
CA LEU A 1015 -11.43 -1.51 40.49
C LEU A 1015 -11.57 -2.53 39.37
N LYS A 1016 -10.99 -3.72 39.56
CA LYS A 1016 -11.24 -4.87 38.68
C LYS A 1016 -12.60 -5.48 39.02
N LEU A 1017 -13.49 -5.64 38.03
CA LEU A 1017 -14.88 -6.06 38.26
C LEU A 1017 -15.04 -7.57 38.45
#